data_AF-A0A484KKZ3-F1
#
_entry.id   AF-A0A484KKZ3-F1
#
_cell.length_a   1.000
_cell.length_b   1.000
_cell.length_c   1.000
_cell.angle_alpha   90.00
_cell.angle_beta   90.00
_cell.angle_gamma   90.00
#
_symmetry.space_group_name_H-M   'P 1'
#
loop_
_entity.id
_entity.type
_entity.pdbx_description
1 polymer ?
#
loop_
_entity_poly.entity_id
_entity_poly.type
_entity_poly.pdbx_seq_one_letter_code
_entity_poly.pdbx_strand_id
1 'polypeptide(L)'
;MEVTQVLLNAQSNDSTVRKHAEETLKQFQEQNLPAFLISLSGELASEDKPVDSRKLAGLVLKNALDAKEQHRKYELMQRWLALDVSMKAQIKACLLQTLSSPILDARSTASQVIAKVAGIELPHKQWPELIVSLLSNIHQVSAHVKQATLETLGYLCEEVSPDVVDQDQVNKILTAVVQGMNATEGNDIRLVATRALYNALGFAQANFNNDMERDFIMRVVCEATLSPEVKIRQAAFECLVSISSTYYEKLAPYIQDIFNITAKAVKEDEEPVALQAIEFWSSICDEEIDILEDYGGDFTGDSEVLCFYFIKQALPALVPMLLETLLKQEEDQDQDEGAWNLAMAGGTCLGLVARTVGDDIVPLVMPFIEENITKPDWRQREAATYAFGSILEGPSPDKLTPIVNVALNFMLTALTKDPNSHVKDTTAWTLGRIFEFLHGSMVESPIITQANCQQIITVLLHSMKDAPNVAEKACGALYFLAQGYEDVGSPSPITPFFQEIVQSLLLVTHREDAGESRLRTAAYETLNEVVRCSTDETAQMVVQLVPVIMSELHQTLETQKLSSDEREKQSELQGLLCGCLQVIIQKLGASEHTKYGFMQYADQIMGLFLRVFACRSATVHEEAMLAIGALAYAVGPDFAKYMPEFYKYLEMGLQNFEEYQVCSVTVGVVGDICRALEDKVMPYCDGIMTLLLKDLSSNQLHRSVKPPIFSCFGDIALAIGVEFEKYLMYAMPMLQSAAELSVHTSGVDDEMIEYTNLLRNGILEAYSGILQGFKNSPKTPLLAPIAPHILQFLDSIYREKDMDDAVTKTAIGVLGDLADALGSNAGSLIQQSASSKDFLNECLSSDDHLIKESAEWAKLAITRAISV
;
A
#
# COMPACT_ATOMS: atom_id res chain seq x y z
N MET A 1 43.77 -13.28 -0.40
CA MET A 1 43.75 -11.85 -0.05
C MET A 1 43.53 -11.77 1.46
N GLU A 2 44.26 -10.95 2.21
CA GLU A 2 43.92 -10.69 3.61
C GLU A 2 42.77 -9.66 3.63
N VAL A 3 41.56 -10.09 3.98
CA VAL A 3 40.34 -9.29 3.81
C VAL A 3 40.13 -8.29 4.95
N THR A 4 40.74 -8.54 6.13
CA THR A 4 40.60 -7.71 7.34
C THR A 4 40.82 -6.22 7.09
N GLN A 5 41.95 -5.84 6.46
CA GLN A 5 42.24 -4.42 6.25
C GLN A 5 41.27 -3.76 5.26
N VAL A 6 40.79 -4.50 4.26
CA VAL A 6 39.81 -4.01 3.29
C VAL A 6 38.47 -3.74 3.98
N LEU A 7 38.01 -4.64 4.85
CA LEU A 7 36.78 -4.47 5.64
C LEU A 7 36.88 -3.31 6.64
N LEU A 8 38.03 -3.11 7.27
CA LEU A 8 38.24 -1.95 8.14
C LEU A 8 38.24 -0.64 7.34
N ASN A 9 38.86 -0.63 6.16
CA ASN A 9 38.88 0.54 5.29
C ASN A 9 37.48 0.88 4.72
N ALA A 10 36.63 -0.12 4.51
CA ALA A 10 35.22 0.07 4.10
C ALA A 10 34.37 0.74 5.19
N GLN A 11 34.89 0.86 6.42
CA GLN A 11 34.24 1.57 7.54
C GLN A 11 34.86 2.96 7.79
N SER A 12 35.79 3.40 6.93
CA SER A 12 36.47 4.68 7.09
C SER A 12 35.51 5.86 6.92
N ASN A 13 35.72 6.90 7.74
CA ASN A 13 35.06 8.21 7.57
C ASN A 13 35.56 8.94 6.31
N ASP A 14 36.71 8.56 5.76
CA ASP A 14 37.20 9.09 4.49
C ASP A 14 36.50 8.39 3.32
N SER A 15 35.70 9.16 2.58
CA SER A 15 34.91 8.65 1.45
C SER A 15 35.77 8.05 0.33
N THR A 16 37.02 8.50 0.16
CA THR A 16 37.92 7.98 -0.87
C THR A 16 38.45 6.60 -0.50
N VAL A 17 38.86 6.43 0.76
CA VAL A 17 39.33 5.15 1.31
C VAL A 17 38.19 4.13 1.32
N ARG A 18 36.99 4.56 1.73
CA ARG A 18 35.81 3.71 1.77
C ARG A 18 35.41 3.21 0.38
N LYS A 19 35.26 4.11 -0.61
CA LYS A 19 34.91 3.74 -1.99
C LYS A 19 35.93 2.77 -2.60
N HIS A 20 37.22 3.02 -2.38
CA HIS A 20 38.26 2.14 -2.89
C HIS A 20 38.17 0.73 -2.27
N ALA A 21 37.84 0.63 -0.99
CA ALA A 21 37.63 -0.65 -0.32
C ALA A 21 36.37 -1.38 -0.82
N GLU A 22 35.27 -0.66 -1.01
CA GLU A 22 34.03 -1.19 -1.59
C GLU A 22 34.26 -1.73 -3.01
N GLU A 23 34.98 -0.98 -3.86
CA GLU A 23 35.38 -1.42 -5.20
C GLU A 23 36.27 -2.67 -5.14
N THR A 24 37.20 -2.74 -4.19
CA THR A 24 38.09 -3.90 -4.01
C THR A 24 37.30 -5.15 -3.61
N LEU A 25 36.33 -5.03 -2.69
CA LEU A 25 35.45 -6.13 -2.30
C LEU A 25 34.60 -6.60 -3.49
N LYS A 26 34.04 -5.66 -4.25
CA LYS A 26 33.24 -5.96 -5.45
C LYS A 26 34.07 -6.69 -6.51
N GLN A 27 35.28 -6.22 -6.79
CA GLN A 27 36.20 -6.89 -7.72
C GLN A 27 36.55 -8.30 -7.25
N PHE A 28 36.79 -8.52 -5.95
CA PHE A 28 37.09 -9.85 -5.42
C PHE A 28 35.87 -10.79 -5.57
N GLN A 29 34.67 -10.31 -5.28
CA GLN A 29 33.42 -11.06 -5.46
C GLN A 29 33.19 -11.45 -6.93
N GLU A 30 33.49 -10.55 -7.88
CA GLU A 30 33.33 -10.79 -9.32
C GLU A 30 34.39 -11.75 -9.88
N GLN A 31 35.64 -11.66 -9.41
CA GLN A 31 36.74 -12.50 -9.88
C GLN A 31 36.67 -13.94 -9.35
N ASN A 32 36.30 -14.12 -8.09
CA ASN A 32 36.24 -15.43 -7.46
C ASN A 32 35.24 -15.45 -6.29
N LEU A 33 33.97 -15.57 -6.64
CA LEU A 33 32.88 -15.65 -5.66
C LEU A 33 33.10 -16.74 -4.59
N PRO A 34 33.50 -17.99 -4.92
CA PRO A 34 33.68 -19.00 -3.88
C PRO A 34 34.78 -18.65 -2.87
N ALA A 35 35.93 -18.18 -3.34
CA ALA A 35 37.02 -17.76 -2.44
C ALA A 35 36.65 -16.52 -1.62
N PHE A 36 35.87 -15.61 -2.20
CA PHE A 36 35.33 -14.44 -1.50
C PHE A 36 34.45 -14.86 -0.33
N LEU A 37 33.45 -15.72 -0.57
CA LEU A 37 32.53 -16.17 0.48
C LEU A 37 33.24 -16.94 1.60
N ILE A 38 34.17 -17.83 1.26
CA ILE A 38 35.00 -18.56 2.25
C ILE A 38 35.86 -17.59 3.08
N SER A 39 36.42 -16.56 2.45
CA SER A 39 37.25 -15.58 3.16
C SER A 39 36.42 -14.78 4.16
N LEU A 40 35.20 -14.39 3.80
CA LEU A 40 34.28 -13.68 4.70
C LEU A 40 33.79 -14.57 5.84
N SER A 41 33.40 -15.83 5.57
CA SER A 41 32.96 -16.75 6.61
C SER A 41 34.11 -17.10 7.58
N GLY A 42 35.34 -17.23 7.07
CA GLY A 42 36.53 -17.45 7.88
C GLY A 42 36.90 -16.24 8.74
N GLU A 43 36.79 -15.01 8.20
CA GLU A 43 37.00 -13.77 8.95
C GLU A 43 35.99 -13.67 10.10
N LEU A 44 34.70 -13.89 9.81
CA LEU A 44 33.61 -13.88 10.81
C LEU A 44 33.83 -14.90 11.94
N ALA A 45 34.29 -16.11 11.60
CA ALA A 45 34.49 -17.21 12.56
C ALA A 45 35.75 -17.09 13.42
N SER A 46 36.72 -16.25 13.06
CA SER A 46 38.00 -16.15 13.75
C SER A 46 37.93 -15.21 14.96
N GLU A 47 38.17 -15.75 16.16
CA GLU A 47 38.21 -14.96 17.40
C GLU A 47 39.42 -14.01 17.50
N ASP A 48 40.45 -14.22 16.69
CA ASP A 48 41.65 -13.38 16.67
C ASP A 48 41.46 -12.11 15.82
N LYS A 49 40.33 -11.98 15.11
CA LYS A 49 40.04 -10.85 14.21
C LYS A 49 39.27 -9.73 14.92
N PRO A 50 39.46 -8.47 14.50
CA PRO A 50 38.73 -7.33 15.06
C PRO A 50 37.21 -7.49 14.94
N VAL A 51 36.47 -7.10 15.98
CA VAL A 51 34.99 -7.23 16.04
C VAL A 51 34.32 -6.54 14.84
N ASP A 52 34.75 -5.32 14.51
CA ASP A 52 34.19 -4.54 13.39
C ASP A 52 34.44 -5.20 12.02
N SER A 53 35.58 -5.88 11.86
CA SER A 53 35.89 -6.65 10.65
C SER A 53 34.99 -7.88 10.57
N ARG A 54 34.81 -8.61 11.68
CA ARG A 54 33.94 -9.80 11.75
C ARG A 54 32.49 -9.44 11.43
N LYS A 55 31.97 -8.39 12.07
CA LYS A 55 30.61 -7.89 11.84
C LYS A 55 30.40 -7.52 10.37
N LEU A 56 31.29 -6.71 9.79
CA LEU A 56 31.17 -6.33 8.39
C LEU A 56 31.32 -7.53 7.45
N ALA A 57 32.22 -8.48 7.75
CA ALA A 57 32.38 -9.69 6.94
C ALA A 57 31.07 -10.47 6.84
N GLY A 58 30.37 -10.65 7.96
CA GLY A 58 29.07 -11.31 7.98
C GLY A 58 27.97 -10.51 7.28
N LEU A 59 27.95 -9.19 7.39
CA LEU A 59 27.00 -8.34 6.66
C LEU A 59 27.22 -8.39 5.14
N VAL A 60 28.46 -8.32 4.69
CA VAL A 60 28.81 -8.47 3.27
C VAL A 60 28.47 -9.88 2.77
N LEU A 61 28.70 -10.90 3.60
CA LEU A 61 28.30 -12.28 3.29
C LEU A 61 26.78 -12.41 3.16
N LYS A 62 26.00 -11.82 4.08
CA LYS A 62 24.54 -11.77 4.01
C LYS A 62 24.06 -11.10 2.72
N ASN A 63 24.62 -9.94 2.38
CA ASN A 63 24.27 -9.20 1.16
C ASN A 63 24.70 -9.90 -0.14
N ALA A 64 25.57 -10.92 -0.05
CA ALA A 64 25.90 -11.78 -1.18
C ALA A 64 24.89 -12.93 -1.38
N LEU A 65 23.95 -13.12 -0.45
CA LEU A 65 22.92 -14.17 -0.46
C LEU A 65 21.50 -13.61 -0.63
N ASP A 66 21.28 -12.35 -0.29
CA ASP A 66 19.96 -11.75 -0.23
C ASP A 66 19.93 -10.32 -0.78
N ALA A 67 18.76 -9.91 -1.26
CA ALA A 67 18.50 -8.56 -1.75
C ALA A 67 17.03 -8.20 -1.54
N LYS A 68 16.75 -6.90 -1.38
CA LYS A 68 15.37 -6.38 -1.31
C LYS A 68 14.59 -6.65 -2.60
N GLU A 69 15.27 -6.53 -3.74
CA GLU A 69 14.69 -6.80 -5.05
C GLU A 69 14.59 -8.31 -5.33
N GLN A 70 13.38 -8.80 -5.57
CA GLN A 70 13.10 -10.24 -5.74
C GLN A 70 13.92 -10.89 -6.86
N HIS A 71 14.08 -10.21 -8.01
CA HIS A 71 14.90 -10.72 -9.11
C HIS A 71 16.37 -10.86 -8.71
N ARG A 72 16.93 -9.82 -8.07
CA ARG A 72 18.31 -9.84 -7.60
C ARG A 72 18.51 -10.93 -6.55
N LYS A 73 17.55 -11.10 -5.63
CA LYS A 73 17.52 -12.19 -4.65
C LYS A 73 17.62 -13.53 -5.36
N TYR A 74 16.76 -13.80 -6.35
CA TYR A 74 16.80 -15.05 -7.13
C TYR A 74 18.17 -15.31 -7.80
N GLU A 75 18.78 -14.29 -8.42
CA GLU A 75 20.12 -14.41 -9.02
C GLU A 75 21.17 -14.82 -7.98
N LEU A 76 21.17 -14.18 -6.80
CA LEU A 76 22.08 -14.51 -5.71
C LEU A 76 21.86 -15.94 -5.19
N MET A 77 20.60 -16.37 -5.06
CA MET A 77 20.25 -17.74 -4.68
C MET A 77 20.80 -18.77 -5.69
N GLN A 78 20.63 -18.53 -6.99
CA GLN A 78 21.16 -19.42 -8.03
C GLN A 78 22.70 -19.48 -8.00
N ARG A 79 23.35 -18.34 -7.79
CA ARG A 79 24.81 -18.27 -7.63
C ARG A 79 25.30 -19.08 -6.43
N TRP A 80 24.57 -19.05 -5.31
CA TRP A 80 24.86 -19.90 -4.14
C TRP A 80 24.67 -21.38 -4.44
N LEU A 81 23.53 -21.76 -5.04
CA LEU A 81 23.21 -23.16 -5.35
C LEU A 81 24.24 -23.79 -6.28
N ALA A 82 24.78 -23.02 -7.22
CA ALA A 82 25.82 -23.42 -8.16
C ALA A 82 27.22 -23.64 -7.55
N LEU A 83 27.44 -23.27 -6.28
CA LEU A 83 28.73 -23.50 -5.60
C LEU A 83 28.98 -25.00 -5.33
N ASP A 84 30.27 -25.35 -5.29
CA ASP A 84 30.71 -26.70 -4.94
C ASP A 84 30.26 -27.09 -3.53
N VAL A 85 29.83 -28.34 -3.36
CA VAL A 85 29.32 -28.87 -2.09
C VAL A 85 30.35 -28.75 -0.96
N SER A 86 31.64 -28.96 -1.25
CA SER A 86 32.73 -28.83 -0.26
C SER A 86 32.90 -27.39 0.24
N MET A 87 32.71 -26.40 -0.63
CA MET A 87 32.83 -24.99 -0.30
C MET A 87 31.63 -24.54 0.55
N LYS A 88 30.41 -24.95 0.15
CA LYS A 88 29.20 -24.73 0.96
C LYS A 88 29.36 -25.35 2.34
N ALA A 89 29.83 -26.59 2.45
CA ALA A 89 30.09 -27.24 3.72
C ALA A 89 31.09 -26.48 4.61
N GLN A 90 32.16 -25.93 4.02
CA GLN A 90 33.14 -25.13 4.76
C GLN A 90 32.53 -23.83 5.31
N ILE A 91 31.78 -23.09 4.48
CA ILE A 91 31.11 -21.85 4.90
C ILE A 91 30.11 -22.15 6.02
N LYS A 92 29.27 -23.18 5.85
CA LYS A 92 28.29 -23.63 6.85
C LYS A 92 28.95 -24.00 8.18
N ALA A 93 30.09 -24.69 8.15
CA ALA A 93 30.85 -25.04 9.36
C ALA A 93 31.39 -23.79 10.08
N CYS A 94 31.94 -22.81 9.35
CA CYS A 94 32.39 -21.55 9.94
C CYS A 94 31.23 -20.78 10.62
N LEU A 95 30.07 -20.72 9.97
CA LEU A 95 28.88 -20.06 10.51
C LEU A 95 28.40 -20.72 11.81
N LEU A 96 28.23 -22.05 11.80
CA LEU A 96 27.81 -22.81 12.98
C LEU A 96 28.82 -22.68 14.13
N GLN A 97 30.12 -22.67 13.84
CA GLN A 97 31.15 -22.42 14.85
C GLN A 97 31.02 -21.02 15.47
N THR A 98 30.67 -20.01 14.67
CA THR A 98 30.56 -18.61 15.12
C THR A 98 29.44 -18.42 16.14
N LEU A 99 28.40 -19.25 16.13
CA LEU A 99 27.33 -19.21 17.15
C LEU A 99 27.86 -19.42 18.58
N SER A 100 29.03 -20.07 18.72
CA SER A 100 29.71 -20.26 20.00
C SER A 100 30.61 -19.11 20.44
N SER A 101 30.72 -18.06 19.62
CA SER A 101 31.56 -16.89 19.90
C SER A 101 31.07 -16.13 21.13
N PRO A 102 31.97 -15.69 22.03
CA PRO A 102 31.62 -14.79 23.12
C PRO A 102 31.24 -13.37 22.66
N ILE A 103 31.53 -13.00 21.40
CA ILE A 103 31.24 -11.68 20.83
C ILE A 103 29.81 -11.61 20.27
N LEU A 104 29.01 -10.65 20.74
CA LEU A 104 27.59 -10.53 20.38
C LEU A 104 27.39 -10.19 18.91
N ASP A 105 28.12 -9.19 18.40
CA ASP A 105 28.02 -8.78 17.00
C ASP A 105 28.36 -9.94 16.04
N ALA A 106 29.35 -10.76 16.36
CA ALA A 106 29.75 -11.89 15.52
C ALA A 106 28.67 -12.99 15.48
N ARG A 107 28.16 -13.42 16.64
CA ARG A 107 27.14 -14.46 16.70
C ARG A 107 25.80 -14.02 16.11
N SER A 108 25.34 -12.79 16.39
CA SER A 108 24.09 -12.26 15.82
C SER A 108 24.17 -12.10 14.29
N THR A 109 25.31 -11.63 13.78
CA THR A 109 25.53 -11.57 12.32
C THR A 109 25.57 -12.98 11.71
N ALA A 110 26.18 -13.96 12.38
CA ALA A 110 26.13 -15.35 11.94
C ALA A 110 24.71 -15.92 11.92
N SER A 111 23.88 -15.63 12.93
CA SER A 111 22.45 -16.01 12.98
C SER A 111 21.72 -15.54 11.72
N GLN A 112 21.90 -14.27 11.32
CA GLN A 112 21.28 -13.72 10.10
C GLN A 112 21.77 -14.43 8.83
N VAL A 113 23.08 -14.67 8.70
CA VAL A 113 23.62 -15.36 7.51
C VAL A 113 23.12 -16.80 7.45
N ILE A 114 23.05 -17.51 8.58
CA ILE A 114 22.53 -18.88 8.64
C ILE A 114 21.08 -18.92 8.16
N ALA A 115 20.24 -17.99 8.62
CA ALA A 115 18.84 -17.92 8.19
C ALA A 115 18.71 -17.70 6.67
N LYS A 116 19.51 -16.80 6.08
CA LYS A 116 19.54 -16.60 4.62
C LYS A 116 20.00 -17.84 3.86
N VAL A 117 21.04 -18.54 4.33
CA VAL A 117 21.46 -19.81 3.72
C VAL A 117 20.37 -20.89 3.89
N ALA A 118 19.67 -20.92 5.03
CA ALA A 118 18.59 -21.87 5.29
C ALA A 118 17.40 -21.64 4.34
N GLY A 119 17.00 -20.39 4.13
CA GLY A 119 15.98 -20.01 3.13
C GLY A 119 16.32 -20.45 1.70
N ILE A 120 17.61 -20.60 1.38
CA ILE A 120 18.06 -21.11 0.08
C ILE A 120 18.10 -22.65 0.06
N GLU A 121 18.72 -23.28 1.06
CA GLU A 121 19.08 -24.70 1.02
C GLU A 121 18.01 -25.65 1.55
N LEU A 122 17.18 -25.25 2.52
CA LEU A 122 16.14 -26.12 3.08
C LEU A 122 15.06 -26.48 2.05
N PRO A 123 14.53 -25.55 1.21
CA PRO A 123 13.59 -25.92 0.15
C PRO A 123 14.17 -26.95 -0.85
N HIS A 124 15.49 -26.93 -1.02
CA HIS A 124 16.23 -27.85 -1.89
C HIS A 124 16.77 -29.09 -1.17
N LYS A 125 16.46 -29.26 0.13
CA LYS A 125 16.94 -30.37 0.99
C LYS A 125 18.47 -30.51 1.04
N GLN A 126 19.21 -29.40 0.92
CA GLN A 126 20.68 -29.38 0.91
C GLN A 126 21.34 -29.13 2.29
N TRP A 127 20.55 -28.80 3.31
CA TRP A 127 21.02 -28.64 4.71
C TRP A 127 20.10 -29.28 5.77
N PRO A 128 19.74 -30.57 5.64
CA PRO A 128 18.77 -31.23 6.54
C PRO A 128 19.22 -31.31 8.01
N GLU A 129 20.52 -31.25 8.28
CA GLU A 129 21.10 -31.34 9.62
C GLU A 129 21.07 -30.02 10.42
N LEU A 130 20.69 -28.89 9.81
CA LEU A 130 20.74 -27.57 10.44
C LEU A 130 19.91 -27.51 11.72
N ILE A 131 18.62 -27.83 11.63
CA ILE A 131 17.68 -27.69 12.76
C ILE A 131 18.09 -28.61 13.91
N VAL A 132 18.48 -29.85 13.62
CA VAL A 132 18.96 -30.79 14.64
C VAL A 132 20.22 -30.26 15.33
N SER A 133 21.13 -29.65 14.56
CA SER A 133 22.37 -29.05 15.11
C SER A 133 22.06 -27.87 16.03
N LEU A 134 21.16 -26.96 15.62
CA LEU A 134 20.71 -25.84 16.44
C LEU A 134 20.05 -26.32 17.73
N LEU A 135 19.10 -27.26 17.65
CA LEU A 135 18.43 -27.81 18.83
C LEU A 135 19.40 -28.47 19.82
N SER A 136 20.48 -29.09 19.33
CA SER A 136 21.53 -29.66 20.20
C SER A 136 22.29 -28.60 21.01
N ASN A 137 22.39 -27.37 20.52
CA ASN A 137 23.07 -26.26 21.19
C ASN A 137 22.29 -25.74 22.40
N ILE A 138 20.97 -25.95 22.45
CA ILE A 138 20.12 -25.48 23.54
C ILE A 138 20.47 -26.16 24.87
N HIS A 139 20.94 -27.40 24.80
CA HIS A 139 21.39 -28.15 25.98
C HIS A 139 22.83 -27.80 26.40
N GLN A 140 23.52 -26.89 25.70
CA GLN A 140 24.85 -26.45 26.09
C GLN A 140 24.82 -25.49 27.29
N VAL A 141 25.92 -25.48 28.06
CA VAL A 141 26.01 -24.75 29.34
C VAL A 141 26.15 -23.23 29.15
N SER A 142 26.68 -22.77 28.02
CA SER A 142 26.92 -21.35 27.77
C SER A 142 25.66 -20.58 27.37
N ALA A 143 25.29 -19.58 28.18
CA ALA A 143 24.14 -18.72 27.94
C ALA A 143 24.17 -18.01 26.57
N HIS A 144 25.35 -17.56 26.11
CA HIS A 144 25.48 -16.88 24.82
C HIS A 144 25.26 -17.80 23.62
N VAL A 145 25.56 -19.10 23.74
CA VAL A 145 25.25 -20.09 22.70
C VAL A 145 23.74 -20.31 22.61
N LYS A 146 23.06 -20.47 23.76
CA LYS A 146 21.61 -20.58 23.81
C LYS A 146 20.95 -19.36 23.16
N GLN A 147 21.42 -18.16 23.51
CA GLN A 147 20.94 -16.90 22.94
C GLN A 147 21.07 -16.89 21.41
N ALA A 148 22.26 -17.13 20.87
CA ALA A 148 22.48 -17.13 19.41
C ALA A 148 21.68 -18.22 18.69
N THR A 149 21.50 -19.37 19.35
CA THR A 149 20.71 -20.48 18.80
C THR A 149 19.24 -20.10 18.68
N LEU A 150 18.65 -19.52 19.73
CA LEU A 150 17.24 -19.08 19.72
C LEU A 150 17.02 -17.95 18.71
N GLU A 151 17.96 -17.00 18.62
CA GLU A 151 17.93 -15.93 17.60
C GLU A 151 17.99 -16.53 16.18
N THR A 152 18.87 -17.51 15.94
CA THR A 152 18.98 -18.19 14.64
C THR A 152 17.70 -18.95 14.31
N LEU A 153 17.06 -19.61 15.29
CA LEU A 153 15.79 -20.29 15.09
C LEU A 153 14.66 -19.30 14.74
N GLY A 154 14.60 -18.16 15.41
CA GLY A 154 13.66 -17.08 15.09
C GLY A 154 13.83 -16.56 13.66
N TYR A 155 15.06 -16.22 13.26
CA TYR A 155 15.31 -15.80 11.88
C TYR A 155 15.06 -16.90 10.85
N LEU A 156 15.30 -18.17 11.20
CA LEU A 156 14.98 -19.29 10.32
C LEU A 156 13.47 -19.37 10.05
N CYS A 157 12.64 -19.20 11.08
CA CYS A 157 11.18 -19.19 10.93
C CYS A 157 10.67 -17.98 10.14
N GLU A 158 11.37 -16.86 10.17
CA GLU A 158 11.02 -15.69 9.34
C GLU A 158 11.39 -15.90 7.87
N GLU A 159 12.50 -16.58 7.58
CA GLU A 159 13.04 -16.72 6.22
C GLU A 159 12.52 -17.93 5.43
N VAL A 160 12.03 -18.96 6.12
CA VAL A 160 11.67 -20.25 5.53
C VAL A 160 10.15 -20.41 5.58
N SER A 161 9.56 -20.93 4.51
CA SER A 161 8.12 -21.29 4.54
C SER A 161 7.87 -22.48 5.49
N PRO A 162 6.77 -22.49 6.27
CA PRO A 162 6.41 -23.60 7.14
C PRO A 162 6.37 -24.97 6.43
N ASP A 163 5.95 -25.00 5.15
CA ASP A 163 5.81 -26.23 4.36
C ASP A 163 7.15 -26.94 4.04
N VAL A 164 8.26 -26.21 4.20
CA VAL A 164 9.60 -26.74 3.93
C VAL A 164 10.13 -27.56 5.10
N VAL A 165 9.64 -27.31 6.31
CA VAL A 165 10.15 -27.92 7.55
C VAL A 165 9.17 -28.99 8.05
N ASP A 166 9.68 -30.18 8.35
CA ASP A 166 8.85 -31.27 8.88
C ASP A 166 8.19 -30.88 10.22
N GLN A 167 6.91 -31.20 10.41
CA GLN A 167 6.15 -30.83 11.60
C GLN A 167 6.80 -31.26 12.93
N ASP A 168 7.47 -32.42 12.97
CA ASP A 168 8.21 -32.87 14.16
C ASP A 168 9.37 -31.91 14.52
N GLN A 169 10.02 -31.31 13.52
CA GLN A 169 11.05 -30.31 13.74
C GLN A 169 10.44 -28.99 14.20
N VAL A 170 9.31 -28.56 13.62
CA VAL A 170 8.55 -27.39 14.06
C VAL A 170 8.19 -27.49 15.55
N ASN A 171 7.62 -28.63 15.97
CA ASN A 171 7.27 -28.87 17.38
C ASN A 171 8.50 -28.75 18.31
N LYS A 172 9.66 -29.21 17.86
CA LYS A 172 10.91 -29.11 18.63
C LYS A 172 11.44 -27.68 18.69
N ILE A 173 11.33 -26.91 17.60
CA ILE A 173 11.68 -25.48 17.56
C ILE A 173 10.80 -24.71 18.54
N LEU A 174 9.48 -24.88 18.50
CA LEU A 174 8.56 -24.21 19.41
C LEU A 174 8.81 -24.63 20.86
N THR A 175 9.04 -25.92 21.13
CA THR A 175 9.40 -26.39 22.46
C THR A 175 10.66 -25.69 22.99
N ALA A 176 11.68 -25.58 22.16
CA ALA A 176 12.93 -24.91 22.47
C ALA A 176 12.75 -23.42 22.78
N VAL A 177 11.99 -22.73 21.93
CA VAL A 177 11.70 -21.30 22.06
C VAL A 177 10.89 -21.03 23.33
N VAL A 178 9.79 -21.75 23.53
CA VAL A 178 8.95 -21.59 24.73
C VAL A 178 9.71 -21.98 26.00
N GLN A 179 10.61 -22.96 25.94
CA GLN A 179 11.50 -23.27 27.06
C GLN A 179 12.44 -22.11 27.41
N GLY A 180 12.97 -21.40 26.41
CA GLY A 180 13.82 -20.22 26.60
C GLY A 180 13.10 -19.02 27.21
N MET A 181 11.77 -18.93 27.08
CA MET A 181 10.94 -17.86 27.65
C MET A 181 10.66 -18.03 29.16
N ASN A 182 10.83 -19.25 29.69
CA ASN A 182 10.54 -19.57 31.09
C ASN A 182 11.23 -18.60 32.07
N ALA A 183 10.55 -18.28 33.17
CA ALA A 183 11.05 -17.39 34.21
C ALA A 183 12.35 -17.87 34.91
N THR A 184 12.74 -19.13 34.73
CA THR A 184 13.99 -19.69 35.26
C THR A 184 15.23 -19.33 34.44
N GLU A 185 15.05 -18.90 33.19
CA GLU A 185 16.16 -18.49 32.31
C GLU A 185 16.54 -17.02 32.52
N GLY A 186 17.75 -16.64 32.11
CA GLY A 186 18.22 -15.25 32.21
C GLY A 186 17.47 -14.30 31.28
N ASN A 187 17.37 -13.02 31.66
CA ASN A 187 16.60 -12.01 30.91
C ASN A 187 17.00 -11.89 29.43
N ASP A 188 18.29 -11.98 29.10
CA ASP A 188 18.76 -11.92 27.70
C ASP A 188 18.28 -13.12 26.87
N ILE A 189 18.23 -14.32 27.46
CA ILE A 189 17.73 -15.53 26.81
C ILE A 189 16.22 -15.41 26.63
N ARG A 190 15.51 -14.99 27.68
CA ARG A 190 14.05 -14.80 27.63
C ARG A 190 13.64 -13.81 26.55
N LEU A 191 14.32 -12.66 26.47
CA LEU A 191 14.04 -11.65 25.45
C LEU A 191 14.20 -12.21 24.03
N VAL A 192 15.32 -12.89 23.76
CA VAL A 192 15.57 -13.47 22.44
C VAL A 192 14.58 -14.61 22.14
N ALA A 193 14.23 -15.42 23.14
CA ALA A 193 13.24 -16.46 23.00
C ALA A 193 11.85 -15.89 22.67
N THR A 194 11.41 -14.84 23.34
CA THR A 194 10.12 -14.18 23.06
C THR A 194 10.08 -13.64 21.63
N ARG A 195 11.16 -12.97 21.18
CA ARG A 195 11.26 -12.50 19.79
C ARG A 195 11.30 -13.65 18.78
N ALA A 196 11.98 -14.75 19.11
CA ALA A 196 11.99 -15.94 18.28
C ALA A 196 10.60 -16.59 18.20
N LEU A 197 9.79 -16.51 19.26
CA LEU A 197 8.40 -16.97 19.22
C LEU A 197 7.59 -16.15 18.25
N TYR A 198 7.68 -14.82 18.31
CA TYR A 198 7.00 -13.92 17.37
C TYR A 198 7.26 -14.34 15.91
N ASN A 199 8.53 -14.50 15.53
CA ASN A 199 8.89 -14.97 14.18
C ASN A 199 8.46 -16.41 13.87
N ALA A 200 8.26 -17.25 14.89
CA ALA A 200 7.85 -18.65 14.75
C ALA A 200 6.33 -18.87 14.78
N LEU A 201 5.53 -17.82 14.99
CA LEU A 201 4.07 -17.96 15.04
C LEU A 201 3.51 -18.47 13.72
N GLY A 202 4.02 -18.03 12.56
CA GLY A 202 3.61 -18.57 11.26
C GLY A 202 3.83 -20.09 11.08
N PHE A 203 4.71 -20.69 11.90
CA PHE A 203 4.96 -22.14 11.90
C PHE A 203 4.04 -22.90 12.86
N ALA A 204 3.34 -22.21 13.77
CA ALA A 204 2.68 -22.82 14.91
C ALA A 204 1.24 -23.30 14.63
N GLN A 205 0.80 -23.34 13.36
CA GLN A 205 -0.59 -23.66 12.99
C GLN A 205 -1.08 -24.99 13.60
N ALA A 206 -0.30 -26.06 13.43
CA ALA A 206 -0.66 -27.37 13.98
C ALA A 206 -0.63 -27.39 15.51
N ASN A 207 0.23 -26.58 16.13
CA ASN A 207 0.36 -26.46 17.58
C ASN A 207 -0.81 -25.70 18.20
N PHE A 208 -1.27 -24.61 17.56
CA PHE A 208 -2.47 -23.88 17.98
C PHE A 208 -3.76 -24.69 17.78
N ASN A 209 -3.78 -25.63 16.84
CA ASN A 209 -4.85 -26.62 16.69
C ASN A 209 -4.85 -27.71 17.77
N ASN A 210 -3.77 -27.86 18.54
CA ASN A 210 -3.68 -28.76 19.67
C ASN A 210 -3.87 -28.01 20.99
N ASP A 211 -4.99 -28.23 21.67
CA ASP A 211 -5.35 -27.53 22.91
C ASP A 211 -4.24 -27.53 23.96
N MET A 212 -3.54 -28.66 24.16
CA MET A 212 -2.48 -28.76 25.17
C MET A 212 -1.25 -27.91 24.83
N GLU A 213 -0.89 -27.86 23.55
CA GLU A 213 0.27 -27.09 23.09
C GLU A 213 -0.06 -25.60 23.04
N ARG A 214 -1.26 -25.25 22.56
CA ARG A 214 -1.80 -23.89 22.59
C ARG A 214 -1.85 -23.34 24.02
N ASP A 215 -2.44 -24.08 24.96
CA ASP A 215 -2.50 -23.69 26.37
C ASP A 215 -1.11 -23.41 26.95
N PHE A 216 -0.13 -24.23 26.57
CA PHE A 216 1.25 -24.07 27.02
C PHE A 216 1.90 -22.79 26.45
N ILE A 217 1.76 -22.54 25.14
CA ILE A 217 2.27 -21.33 24.48
C ILE A 217 1.61 -20.09 25.10
N MET A 218 0.28 -20.05 25.13
CA MET A 218 -0.48 -18.90 25.66
C MET A 218 -0.12 -18.59 27.11
N ARG A 219 0.00 -19.61 27.95
CA ARG A 219 0.43 -19.42 29.34
C ARG A 219 1.81 -18.79 29.44
N VAL A 220 2.79 -19.27 28.66
CA VAL A 220 4.16 -18.74 28.73
C VAL A 220 4.25 -17.32 28.17
N VAL A 221 3.48 -17.01 27.12
CA VAL A 221 3.36 -15.64 26.60
C VAL A 221 2.74 -14.71 27.66
N CYS A 222 1.61 -15.09 28.26
CA CYS A 222 0.96 -14.31 29.32
C CYS A 222 1.81 -14.19 30.59
N GLU A 223 2.64 -15.17 30.92
CA GLU A 223 3.61 -15.05 32.02
C GLU A 223 4.74 -14.05 31.66
N ALA A 224 5.16 -14.00 30.40
CA ALA A 224 6.19 -13.08 29.93
C ALA A 224 5.73 -11.61 29.91
N THR A 225 4.44 -11.34 29.70
CA THR A 225 3.87 -9.97 29.82
C THR A 225 3.94 -9.43 31.25
N LEU A 226 4.14 -10.28 32.25
CA LEU A 226 4.31 -9.90 33.67
C LEU A 226 5.79 -9.79 34.09
N SER A 227 6.72 -9.89 33.13
CA SER A 227 8.16 -9.79 33.41
C SER A 227 8.54 -8.43 34.02
N PRO A 228 9.52 -8.35 34.95
CA PRO A 228 10.02 -7.07 35.43
C PRO A 228 10.74 -6.26 34.33
N GLU A 229 11.26 -6.94 33.30
CA GLU A 229 11.97 -6.29 32.19
C GLU A 229 11.01 -5.80 31.10
N VAL A 230 11.06 -4.50 30.83
CA VAL A 230 10.21 -3.80 29.84
C VAL A 230 10.30 -4.44 28.46
N LYS A 231 11.53 -4.70 27.98
CA LYS A 231 11.76 -5.28 26.65
C LYS A 231 11.12 -6.66 26.47
N ILE A 232 11.05 -7.45 27.55
CA ILE A 232 10.41 -8.77 27.52
C ILE A 232 8.90 -8.61 27.49
N ARG A 233 8.34 -7.66 28.28
CA ARG A 233 6.91 -7.37 28.26
C ARG A 233 6.47 -6.90 26.87
N GLN A 234 7.18 -5.92 26.30
CA GLN A 234 6.92 -5.42 24.95
C GLN A 234 6.90 -6.55 23.92
N ALA A 235 7.96 -7.37 23.86
CA ALA A 235 8.02 -8.50 22.93
C ALA A 235 6.92 -9.54 23.18
N ALA A 236 6.48 -9.73 24.42
CA ALA A 236 5.39 -10.65 24.73
C ALA A 236 4.02 -10.11 24.26
N PHE A 237 3.78 -8.80 24.35
CA PHE A 237 2.59 -8.19 23.75
C PHE A 237 2.66 -8.18 22.22
N GLU A 238 3.83 -7.98 21.60
CA GLU A 238 4.03 -8.20 20.15
C GLU A 238 3.63 -9.63 19.73
N CYS A 239 3.98 -10.64 20.53
CA CYS A 239 3.48 -12.01 20.31
C CYS A 239 1.95 -12.09 20.42
N LEU A 240 1.32 -11.45 21.43
CA LEU A 240 -0.14 -11.49 21.57
C LEU A 240 -0.85 -10.82 20.39
N VAL A 241 -0.33 -9.70 19.88
CA VAL A 241 -0.83 -9.01 18.69
C VAL A 241 -0.79 -9.93 17.47
N SER A 242 0.36 -10.57 17.22
CA SER A 242 0.46 -11.52 16.10
C SER A 242 -0.44 -12.74 16.31
N ILE A 243 -0.58 -13.25 17.53
CA ILE A 243 -1.51 -14.34 17.83
C ILE A 243 -2.97 -13.92 17.58
N SER A 244 -3.36 -12.68 17.87
CA SER A 244 -4.73 -12.23 17.59
C SER A 244 -5.06 -12.25 16.11
N SER A 245 -4.16 -11.77 15.25
CA SER A 245 -4.40 -11.76 13.81
C SER A 245 -4.31 -13.16 13.21
N THR A 246 -3.32 -13.97 13.61
CA THR A 246 -3.13 -15.30 12.99
C THR A 246 -4.08 -16.37 13.55
N TYR A 247 -4.53 -16.23 14.80
CA TYR A 247 -5.24 -17.29 15.55
C TYR A 247 -6.50 -16.79 16.26
N TYR A 248 -7.19 -15.78 15.72
CA TYR A 248 -8.39 -15.17 16.28
C TYR A 248 -9.39 -16.21 16.84
N GLU A 249 -9.73 -17.22 16.04
CA GLU A 249 -10.70 -18.27 16.40
C GLU A 249 -10.30 -19.11 17.63
N LYS A 250 -9.02 -19.10 18.01
CA LYS A 250 -8.50 -19.87 19.15
C LYS A 250 -8.43 -19.06 20.44
N LEU A 251 -8.74 -17.76 20.41
CA LEU A 251 -8.57 -16.87 21.56
C LEU A 251 -9.65 -16.95 22.64
N ALA A 252 -10.83 -17.50 22.32
CA ALA A 252 -11.98 -17.49 23.22
C ALA A 252 -11.69 -18.00 24.66
N PRO A 253 -10.87 -19.05 24.88
CA PRO A 253 -10.55 -19.51 26.23
C PRO A 253 -9.69 -18.54 27.05
N TYR A 254 -8.92 -17.66 26.39
CA TYR A 254 -7.88 -16.82 27.00
C TYR A 254 -8.28 -15.34 27.10
N ILE A 255 -9.29 -14.91 26.34
CA ILE A 255 -9.60 -13.48 26.14
C ILE A 255 -9.85 -12.72 27.44
N GLN A 256 -10.44 -13.35 28.47
CA GLN A 256 -10.67 -12.73 29.78
C GLN A 256 -9.36 -12.43 30.51
N ASP A 257 -8.41 -13.37 30.49
CA ASP A 257 -7.10 -13.17 31.10
C ASP A 257 -6.28 -12.15 30.30
N ILE A 258 -6.36 -12.21 28.96
CA ILE A 258 -5.73 -11.25 28.07
C ILE A 258 -6.25 -9.83 28.35
N PHE A 259 -7.58 -9.67 28.48
CA PHE A 259 -8.17 -8.38 28.85
C PHE A 259 -7.59 -7.81 30.14
N ASN A 260 -7.45 -8.65 31.18
CA ASN A 260 -6.90 -8.20 32.46
C ASN A 260 -5.44 -7.73 32.34
N ILE A 261 -4.61 -8.44 31.57
CA ILE A 261 -3.20 -8.05 31.38
C ILE A 261 -3.05 -6.84 30.46
N THR A 262 -3.83 -6.73 29.38
CA THR A 262 -3.81 -5.56 28.49
C THR A 262 -4.32 -4.33 29.23
N ALA A 263 -5.42 -4.45 29.98
CA ALA A 263 -5.99 -3.33 30.71
C ALA A 263 -5.07 -2.80 31.81
N LYS A 264 -4.35 -3.71 32.47
CA LYS A 264 -3.31 -3.32 33.41
C LYS A 264 -2.14 -2.62 32.69
N ALA A 265 -1.69 -3.16 31.56
CA ALA A 265 -0.57 -2.60 30.83
C ALA A 265 -0.85 -1.16 30.34
N VAL A 266 -2.03 -0.93 29.78
CA VAL A 266 -2.46 0.40 29.32
C VAL A 266 -2.50 1.43 30.45
N LYS A 267 -2.85 1.01 31.67
CA LYS A 267 -3.01 1.93 32.82
C LYS A 267 -1.74 2.18 33.62
N GLU A 268 -0.88 1.18 33.75
CA GLU A 268 0.20 1.18 34.74
C GLU A 268 1.61 0.98 34.15
N ASP A 269 1.74 0.56 32.88
CA ASP A 269 3.03 0.19 32.30
C ASP A 269 3.70 1.35 31.55
N GLU A 270 4.91 1.10 31.05
CA GLU A 270 5.65 2.02 30.19
C GLU A 270 5.01 2.08 28.79
N GLU A 271 5.07 3.25 28.18
CA GLU A 271 4.40 3.56 26.92
C GLU A 271 4.63 2.53 25.80
N PRO A 272 5.86 2.04 25.52
CA PRO A 272 6.06 1.02 24.49
C PRO A 272 5.29 -0.29 24.73
N VAL A 273 5.01 -0.64 25.99
CA VAL A 273 4.24 -1.83 26.35
C VAL A 273 2.75 -1.55 26.25
N ALA A 274 2.32 -0.39 26.74
CA ALA A 274 0.93 0.05 26.68
C ALA A 274 0.45 0.22 25.22
N LEU A 275 1.30 0.70 24.31
CA LEU A 275 1.01 0.77 22.87
C LEU A 275 0.68 -0.61 22.30
N GLN A 276 1.50 -1.63 22.58
CA GLN A 276 1.23 -3.00 22.11
C GLN A 276 -0.01 -3.63 22.75
N ALA A 277 -0.37 -3.23 23.97
CA ALA A 277 -1.60 -3.67 24.61
C ALA A 277 -2.86 -3.05 23.97
N ILE A 278 -2.78 -1.81 23.45
CA ILE A 278 -3.85 -1.18 22.65
C ILE A 278 -3.88 -1.81 21.25
N GLU A 279 -2.71 -2.06 20.65
CA GLU A 279 -2.58 -2.71 19.35
C GLU A 279 -3.29 -4.05 19.32
N PHE A 280 -3.19 -4.86 20.38
CA PHE A 280 -3.94 -6.12 20.48
C PHE A 280 -5.45 -5.94 20.25
N TRP A 281 -6.05 -4.90 20.82
CA TRP A 281 -7.48 -4.63 20.63
C TRP A 281 -7.79 -4.06 19.25
N SER A 282 -6.86 -3.31 18.66
CA SER A 282 -6.97 -2.81 17.29
C SER A 282 -6.96 -3.98 16.30
N SER A 283 -6.03 -4.94 16.46
CA SER A 283 -6.00 -6.16 15.64
C SER A 283 -7.26 -7.01 15.77
N ILE A 284 -7.82 -7.15 16.97
CA ILE A 284 -9.11 -7.87 17.15
C ILE A 284 -10.25 -7.12 16.45
N CYS A 285 -10.25 -5.79 16.44
CA CYS A 285 -11.23 -5.01 15.68
C CYS A 285 -11.10 -5.24 14.18
N ASP A 286 -9.88 -5.22 13.64
CA ASP A 286 -9.64 -5.44 12.20
C ASP A 286 -10.15 -6.83 11.78
N GLU A 287 -9.77 -7.90 12.50
CA GLU A 287 -10.25 -9.26 12.23
C GLU A 287 -11.78 -9.37 12.32
N GLU A 288 -12.41 -8.72 13.31
CA GLU A 288 -13.87 -8.74 13.43
C GLU A 288 -14.57 -7.93 12.34
N ILE A 289 -13.98 -6.82 11.89
CA ILE A 289 -14.49 -6.01 10.78
C ILE A 289 -14.43 -6.83 9.49
N ASP A 290 -13.28 -7.43 9.18
CA ASP A 290 -13.09 -8.22 7.96
C ASP A 290 -14.08 -9.40 7.92
N ILE A 291 -14.24 -10.15 9.03
CA ILE A 291 -15.21 -11.25 9.12
C ILE A 291 -16.65 -10.75 8.91
N LEU A 292 -16.99 -9.56 9.43
CA LEU A 292 -18.34 -9.00 9.32
C LEU A 292 -18.62 -8.42 7.93
N GLU A 293 -17.63 -7.85 7.26
CA GLU A 293 -17.76 -7.33 5.90
C GLU A 293 -17.85 -8.48 4.88
N ASP A 294 -17.03 -9.52 5.03
CA ASP A 294 -17.00 -10.67 4.10
C ASP A 294 -18.22 -11.60 4.23
N TYR A 295 -18.73 -11.81 5.45
CA TYR A 295 -19.74 -12.84 5.73
C TYR A 295 -21.05 -12.31 6.34
N GLY A 296 -21.16 -11.00 6.63
CA GLY A 296 -22.27 -10.40 7.38
C GLY A 296 -23.60 -10.26 6.63
N GLY A 297 -23.62 -10.44 5.30
CA GLY A 297 -24.85 -10.31 4.50
C GLY A 297 -25.76 -11.55 4.52
N ASP A 298 -25.19 -12.75 4.66
CA ASP A 298 -25.92 -14.01 4.59
C ASP A 298 -25.15 -15.09 5.38
N PHE A 299 -25.36 -15.14 6.70
CA PHE A 299 -25.05 -16.34 7.50
C PHE A 299 -26.02 -17.48 7.10
N THR A 300 -25.92 -17.94 5.86
CA THR A 300 -26.35 -19.28 5.48
C THR A 300 -25.46 -20.23 6.29
N GLY A 301 -26.06 -21.23 6.94
CA GLY A 301 -25.43 -22.06 7.98
C GLY A 301 -24.24 -22.93 7.56
N ASP A 302 -23.58 -22.61 6.44
CA ASP A 302 -22.37 -23.24 5.89
C ASP A 302 -21.11 -22.33 5.95
N SER A 303 -21.18 -21.12 6.54
CA SER A 303 -19.98 -20.27 6.72
C SER A 303 -19.05 -20.88 7.80
N GLU A 304 -17.82 -21.25 7.42
CA GLU A 304 -16.85 -21.90 8.32
C GLU A 304 -16.20 -20.93 9.34
N VAL A 305 -16.22 -19.61 9.06
CA VAL A 305 -15.57 -18.59 9.89
C VAL A 305 -16.56 -18.01 10.92
N LEU A 306 -16.24 -18.13 12.21
CA LEU A 306 -17.10 -17.69 13.32
C LEU A 306 -16.56 -16.37 13.92
N CYS A 307 -17.35 -15.30 13.86
CA CYS A 307 -17.09 -14.08 14.64
C CYS A 307 -17.48 -14.31 16.12
N PHE A 308 -16.53 -14.14 17.04
CA PHE A 308 -16.74 -14.30 18.48
C PHE A 308 -17.23 -13.01 19.17
N TYR A 309 -17.20 -11.87 18.49
CA TYR A 309 -17.64 -10.57 19.02
C TYR A 309 -16.95 -10.22 20.35
N PHE A 310 -15.63 -10.44 20.45
CA PHE A 310 -14.82 -10.11 21.61
C PHE A 310 -14.90 -8.63 21.93
N ILE A 311 -14.91 -7.75 20.93
CA ILE A 311 -15.01 -6.29 21.14
C ILE A 311 -16.33 -5.94 21.83
N LYS A 312 -17.44 -6.47 21.31
CA LYS A 312 -18.77 -6.26 21.88
C LYS A 312 -18.88 -6.76 23.33
N GLN A 313 -18.21 -7.87 23.64
CA GLN A 313 -18.17 -8.42 25.00
C GLN A 313 -17.32 -7.58 25.96
N ALA A 314 -16.20 -7.04 25.49
CA ALA A 314 -15.27 -6.21 26.29
C ALA A 314 -15.73 -4.75 26.42
N LEU A 315 -16.67 -4.30 25.59
CA LEU A 315 -17.06 -2.91 25.38
C LEU A 315 -17.23 -2.07 26.67
N PRO A 316 -17.95 -2.52 27.73
CA PRO A 316 -18.17 -1.71 28.93
C PRO A 316 -16.90 -1.37 29.72
N ALA A 317 -15.83 -2.15 29.53
CA ALA A 317 -14.55 -1.96 30.21
C ALA A 317 -13.46 -1.45 29.25
N LEU A 318 -13.52 -1.84 27.98
CA LEU A 318 -12.63 -1.37 26.92
C LEU A 318 -12.81 0.12 26.63
N VAL A 319 -14.05 0.60 26.46
CA VAL A 319 -14.31 2.02 26.13
C VAL A 319 -13.77 2.97 27.20
N PRO A 320 -14.07 2.82 28.51
CA PRO A 320 -13.49 3.69 29.53
C PRO A 320 -11.97 3.68 29.57
N MET A 321 -11.34 2.53 29.31
CA MET A 321 -9.89 2.42 29.26
C MET A 321 -9.32 3.24 28.10
N LEU A 322 -9.89 3.13 26.89
CA LEU A 322 -9.43 3.91 25.73
C LEU A 322 -9.65 5.42 25.94
N LEU A 323 -10.78 5.81 26.52
CA LEU A 323 -11.05 7.22 26.84
C LEU A 323 -10.06 7.81 27.86
N GLU A 324 -9.54 7.00 28.79
CA GLU A 324 -8.49 7.43 29.72
C GLU A 324 -7.16 7.72 29.01
N THR A 325 -6.83 7.00 27.92
CA THR A 325 -5.57 7.22 27.18
C THR A 325 -5.63 8.51 26.37
N LEU A 326 -6.82 8.93 25.91
CA LEU A 326 -7.00 10.20 25.21
C LEU A 326 -6.57 11.41 26.04
N LEU A 327 -6.49 11.30 27.38
CA LEU A 327 -6.03 12.37 28.27
C LEU A 327 -4.49 12.46 28.39
N LYS A 328 -3.75 11.69 27.60
CA LYS A 328 -2.28 11.56 27.65
C LYS A 328 -1.55 12.30 26.52
N GLN A 329 -2.15 13.37 26.00
CA GLN A 329 -1.56 14.15 24.91
C GLN A 329 -0.26 14.83 25.33
N GLU A 330 0.71 14.82 24.41
CA GLU A 330 1.99 15.52 24.53
C GLU A 330 1.90 16.94 23.95
N GLU A 331 2.66 17.89 24.51
CA GLU A 331 2.53 19.31 24.11
C GLU A 331 3.19 19.61 22.76
N ASP A 332 4.25 18.88 22.43
CA ASP A 332 5.06 19.08 21.22
C ASP A 332 4.72 18.09 20.09
N GLN A 333 3.58 17.37 20.19
CA GLN A 333 3.19 16.33 19.22
C GLN A 333 2.99 16.87 17.79
N ASP A 334 2.69 18.16 17.64
CA ASP A 334 2.51 18.87 16.37
C ASP A 334 3.83 19.17 15.64
N GLN A 335 4.98 19.01 16.32
CA GLN A 335 6.32 19.25 15.76
C GLN A 335 6.97 17.99 15.17
N ASP A 336 6.48 16.79 15.51
CA ASP A 336 7.00 15.52 15.01
C ASP A 336 5.92 14.79 14.20
N GLU A 337 6.03 14.86 12.86
CA GLU A 337 5.11 14.17 11.95
C GLU A 337 5.10 12.64 12.13
N GLY A 338 6.11 12.05 12.79
CA GLY A 338 6.20 10.62 13.07
C GLY A 338 5.78 10.23 14.49
N ALA A 339 5.25 11.16 15.29
CA ALA A 339 4.83 10.87 16.66
C ALA A 339 3.70 9.82 16.69
N TRP A 340 3.87 8.78 17.49
CA TRP A 340 2.85 7.77 17.79
C TRP A 340 2.83 7.50 19.29
N ASN A 341 1.80 8.01 19.97
CA ASN A 341 1.70 8.01 21.44
C ASN A 341 0.38 7.37 21.92
N LEU A 342 0.21 7.24 23.24
CA LEU A 342 -0.97 6.60 23.84
C LEU A 342 -2.32 7.26 23.49
N ALA A 343 -2.35 8.58 23.32
CA ALA A 343 -3.58 9.27 22.95
C ALA A 343 -3.98 8.94 21.50
N MET A 344 -3.01 8.95 20.58
CA MET A 344 -3.23 8.58 19.17
C MET A 344 -3.63 7.10 19.04
N ALA A 345 -2.88 6.18 19.66
CA ALA A 345 -3.20 4.75 19.64
C ALA A 345 -4.60 4.48 20.22
N GLY A 346 -4.94 5.12 21.34
CA GLY A 346 -6.26 4.98 21.95
C GLY A 346 -7.40 5.55 21.10
N GLY A 347 -7.19 6.69 20.44
CA GLY A 347 -8.17 7.32 19.56
C GLY A 347 -8.42 6.53 18.28
N THR A 348 -7.37 5.97 17.69
CA THR A 348 -7.45 5.05 16.55
C THR A 348 -8.18 3.77 16.94
N CYS A 349 -7.78 3.13 18.05
CA CYS A 349 -8.44 1.93 18.56
C CYS A 349 -9.92 2.20 18.90
N LEU A 350 -10.26 3.36 19.46
CA LEU A 350 -11.64 3.74 19.73
C LEU A 350 -12.47 3.86 18.43
N GLY A 351 -11.88 4.36 17.35
CA GLY A 351 -12.53 4.41 16.04
C GLY A 351 -12.74 3.03 15.43
N LEU A 352 -11.76 2.14 15.54
CA LEU A 352 -11.91 0.74 15.14
C LEU A 352 -13.02 0.05 15.95
N VAL A 353 -13.05 0.24 17.27
CA VAL A 353 -14.14 -0.27 18.12
C VAL A 353 -15.50 0.28 17.65
N ALA A 354 -15.59 1.55 17.25
CA ALA A 354 -16.82 2.14 16.74
C ALA A 354 -17.29 1.49 15.42
N ARG A 355 -16.35 1.24 14.49
CA ARG A 355 -16.61 0.49 13.25
C ARG A 355 -17.09 -0.94 13.55
N THR A 356 -16.45 -1.65 14.47
CA THR A 356 -16.80 -3.04 14.81
C THR A 356 -18.20 -3.17 15.44
N VAL A 357 -18.58 -2.29 16.38
CA VAL A 357 -19.82 -2.46 17.18
C VAL A 357 -20.98 -1.54 16.78
N GLY A 358 -20.73 -0.56 15.91
CA GLY A 358 -21.73 0.41 15.46
C GLY A 358 -22.38 1.17 16.63
N ASP A 359 -23.71 1.25 16.62
CA ASP A 359 -24.51 2.05 17.56
C ASP A 359 -24.25 1.80 19.05
N ASP A 360 -23.75 0.61 19.41
CA ASP A 360 -23.53 0.17 20.80
C ASP A 360 -22.46 1.01 21.52
N ILE A 361 -21.54 1.65 20.79
CA ILE A 361 -20.47 2.47 21.39
C ILE A 361 -20.96 3.84 21.88
N VAL A 362 -21.95 4.42 21.19
CA VAL A 362 -22.43 5.79 21.42
C VAL A 362 -22.81 6.07 22.88
N PRO A 363 -23.65 5.26 23.56
CA PRO A 363 -24.03 5.53 24.94
C PRO A 363 -22.89 5.43 25.95
N LEU A 364 -21.76 4.81 25.59
CA LEU A 364 -20.59 4.65 26.47
C LEU A 364 -19.62 5.83 26.36
N VAL A 365 -19.52 6.43 25.17
CA VAL A 365 -18.60 7.56 24.90
C VAL A 365 -19.24 8.91 25.24
N MET A 366 -20.54 9.09 24.98
CA MET A 366 -21.23 10.38 25.20
C MET A 366 -21.07 10.95 26.62
N PRO A 367 -21.13 10.17 27.73
CA PRO A 367 -20.91 10.71 29.07
C PRO A 367 -19.53 11.35 29.25
N PHE A 368 -18.49 10.76 28.67
CA PHE A 368 -17.13 11.31 28.73
C PHE A 368 -17.02 12.62 27.95
N ILE A 369 -17.67 12.71 26.79
CA ILE A 369 -17.72 13.94 25.98
C ILE A 369 -18.41 15.05 26.77
N GLU A 370 -19.63 14.80 27.26
CA GLU A 370 -20.43 15.78 28.00
C GLU A 370 -19.71 16.30 29.25
N GLU A 371 -18.96 15.43 29.93
CA GLU A 371 -18.19 15.82 31.12
C GLU A 371 -16.98 16.71 30.79
N ASN A 372 -16.27 16.41 29.71
CA ASN A 372 -14.93 16.98 29.47
C ASN A 372 -14.90 18.14 28.47
N ILE A 373 -15.87 18.24 27.55
CA ILE A 373 -15.86 19.17 26.40
C ILE A 373 -15.80 20.66 26.79
N THR A 374 -16.21 21.02 28.00
CA THR A 374 -16.19 22.42 28.51
C THR A 374 -15.21 22.65 29.66
N LYS A 375 -14.37 21.67 30.00
CA LYS A 375 -13.42 21.79 31.11
C LYS A 375 -12.30 22.81 30.81
N PRO A 376 -11.71 23.43 31.83
CA PRO A 376 -10.65 24.43 31.65
C PRO A 376 -9.35 23.84 31.10
N ASP A 377 -9.08 22.56 31.39
CA ASP A 377 -7.90 21.87 30.85
C ASP A 377 -8.11 21.55 29.37
N TRP A 378 -7.16 21.97 28.54
CA TRP A 378 -7.23 21.75 27.10
C TRP A 378 -7.14 20.27 26.75
N ARG A 379 -6.41 19.45 27.53
CA ARG A 379 -6.31 18.01 27.33
C ARG A 379 -7.67 17.31 27.46
N GLN A 380 -8.53 17.81 28.35
CA GLN A 380 -9.87 17.28 28.52
C GLN A 380 -10.79 17.69 27.37
N ARG A 381 -10.71 18.94 26.92
CA ARG A 381 -11.51 19.42 25.78
C ARG A 381 -11.11 18.76 24.47
N GLU A 382 -9.80 18.64 24.24
CA GLU A 382 -9.25 17.94 23.09
C GLU A 382 -9.66 16.47 23.12
N ALA A 383 -9.44 15.75 24.22
CA ALA A 383 -9.83 14.34 24.34
C ALA A 383 -11.33 14.10 24.10
N ALA A 384 -12.19 14.97 24.61
CA ALA A 384 -13.63 14.90 24.36
C ALA A 384 -13.97 15.10 22.87
N THR A 385 -13.26 16.02 22.21
CA THR A 385 -13.42 16.29 20.79
C THR A 385 -12.89 15.14 19.94
N TYR A 386 -11.73 14.58 20.31
CA TYR A 386 -11.13 13.45 19.64
C TYR A 386 -12.01 12.20 19.76
N ALA A 387 -12.49 11.89 20.96
CA ALA A 387 -13.43 10.79 21.20
C ALA A 387 -14.71 10.94 20.36
N PHE A 388 -15.22 12.16 20.22
CA PHE A 388 -16.39 12.42 19.38
C PHE A 388 -16.10 12.16 17.90
N GLY A 389 -14.97 12.63 17.38
CA GLY A 389 -14.57 12.39 16.00
C GLY A 389 -14.28 10.92 15.69
N SER A 390 -13.67 10.19 16.61
CA SER A 390 -13.37 8.76 16.44
C SER A 390 -14.63 7.91 16.27
N ILE A 391 -15.76 8.28 16.87
CA ILE A 391 -17.01 7.49 16.79
C ILE A 391 -17.96 7.92 15.66
N LEU A 392 -17.53 8.81 14.76
CA LEU A 392 -18.34 9.24 13.61
C LEU A 392 -18.40 8.21 12.49
N GLU A 393 -17.53 7.21 12.54
CA GLU A 393 -17.47 6.08 11.61
C GLU A 393 -17.90 4.80 12.34
N GLY A 394 -18.80 4.02 11.74
CA GLY A 394 -19.35 2.79 12.31
C GLY A 394 -20.82 2.90 12.75
N PRO A 395 -21.19 3.76 13.73
CA PRO A 395 -22.59 3.93 14.12
C PRO A 395 -23.47 4.40 12.96
N SER A 396 -24.75 4.06 13.02
CA SER A 396 -25.70 4.41 11.98
C SER A 396 -25.89 5.93 11.86
N PRO A 397 -26.09 6.46 10.63
CA PRO A 397 -26.39 7.88 10.43
C PRO A 397 -27.60 8.36 11.24
N ASP A 398 -28.61 7.50 11.43
CA ASP A 398 -29.81 7.78 12.25
C ASP A 398 -29.46 8.06 13.70
N LYS A 399 -28.44 7.38 14.25
CA LYS A 399 -27.99 7.56 15.62
C LYS A 399 -27.12 8.81 15.78
N LEU A 400 -26.25 9.08 14.82
CA LEU A 400 -25.27 10.17 14.87
C LEU A 400 -25.88 11.52 14.53
N THR A 401 -26.77 11.59 13.55
CA THR A 401 -27.33 12.84 13.02
C THR A 401 -27.92 13.77 14.09
N PRO A 402 -28.74 13.29 15.05
CA PRO A 402 -29.28 14.16 16.11
C PRO A 402 -28.19 14.73 17.02
N ILE A 403 -27.15 13.95 17.31
CA ILE A 403 -26.04 14.34 18.19
C ILE A 403 -25.20 15.41 17.49
N VAL A 404 -24.85 15.16 16.23
CA VAL A 404 -24.03 16.07 15.43
C VAL A 404 -24.74 17.39 15.15
N ASN A 405 -26.06 17.38 14.92
CA ASN A 405 -26.85 18.61 14.77
C ASN A 405 -26.74 19.55 15.99
N VAL A 406 -26.63 18.99 17.19
CA VAL A 406 -26.42 19.77 18.42
C VAL A 406 -24.97 20.21 18.54
N ALA A 407 -24.02 19.32 18.25
CA ALA A 407 -22.58 19.56 18.40
C ALA A 407 -22.01 20.55 17.37
N LEU A 408 -22.55 20.60 16.13
CA LEU A 408 -21.97 21.37 15.02
C LEU A 408 -21.71 22.84 15.37
N ASN A 409 -22.70 23.52 15.98
CA ASN A 409 -22.55 24.93 16.37
C ASN A 409 -21.48 25.13 17.45
N PHE A 410 -21.36 24.17 18.38
CA PHE A 410 -20.31 24.18 19.39
C PHE A 410 -18.94 24.03 18.72
N MET A 411 -18.79 23.07 17.82
CA MET A 411 -17.54 22.77 17.10
C MET A 411 -17.07 23.96 16.24
N LEU A 412 -17.97 24.57 15.47
CA LEU A 412 -17.66 25.80 14.71
C LEU A 412 -17.21 26.95 15.61
N THR A 413 -17.76 27.03 16.83
CA THR A 413 -17.36 28.02 17.83
C THR A 413 -16.00 27.68 18.45
N ALA A 414 -15.77 26.41 18.80
CA ALA A 414 -14.53 25.93 19.40
C ALA A 414 -13.34 26.13 18.45
N LEU A 415 -13.50 25.80 17.16
CA LEU A 415 -12.48 25.97 16.14
C LEU A 415 -11.96 27.42 16.05
N THR A 416 -12.84 28.40 16.24
CA THR A 416 -12.45 29.82 16.13
C THR A 416 -12.08 30.47 17.45
N LYS A 417 -12.59 29.95 18.59
CA LYS A 417 -12.49 30.63 19.89
C LYS A 417 -11.71 29.90 20.96
N ASP A 418 -11.41 28.60 20.80
CA ASP A 418 -10.59 27.90 21.79
C ASP A 418 -9.20 28.56 21.84
N PRO A 419 -8.58 28.76 23.02
CA PRO A 419 -7.24 29.33 23.10
C PRO A 419 -6.12 28.37 22.68
N ASN A 420 -6.37 27.06 22.63
CA ASN A 420 -5.33 26.05 22.41
C ASN A 420 -5.38 25.51 20.97
N SER A 421 -4.23 25.45 20.30
CA SER A 421 -4.10 24.97 18.92
C SER A 421 -4.48 23.50 18.78
N HIS A 422 -4.10 22.62 19.71
CA HIS A 422 -4.44 21.20 19.68
C HIS A 422 -5.95 20.99 19.71
N VAL A 423 -6.69 21.75 20.53
CA VAL A 423 -8.15 21.65 20.55
C VAL A 423 -8.74 22.08 19.20
N LYS A 424 -8.22 23.16 18.60
CA LYS A 424 -8.70 23.63 17.28
C LYS A 424 -8.39 22.65 16.16
N ASP A 425 -7.20 22.07 16.16
CA ASP A 425 -6.71 21.06 15.23
C ASP A 425 -7.66 19.84 15.22
N THR A 426 -7.85 19.20 16.38
CA THR A 426 -8.78 18.08 16.55
C THR A 426 -10.23 18.48 16.24
N THR A 427 -10.62 19.72 16.52
CA THR A 427 -11.97 20.23 16.15
C THR A 427 -12.14 20.32 14.64
N ALA A 428 -11.15 20.82 13.91
CA ALA A 428 -11.16 20.89 12.45
C ALA A 428 -11.15 19.49 11.83
N TRP A 429 -10.33 18.58 12.34
CA TRP A 429 -10.33 17.17 11.93
C TRP A 429 -11.70 16.52 12.15
N THR A 430 -12.31 16.73 13.32
CA THR A 430 -13.63 16.19 13.64
C THR A 430 -14.73 16.77 12.75
N LEU A 431 -14.65 18.07 12.40
CA LEU A 431 -15.54 18.66 11.40
C LEU A 431 -15.37 18.01 10.02
N GLY A 432 -14.13 17.73 9.61
CA GLY A 432 -13.87 16.97 8.39
C GLY A 432 -14.55 15.61 8.38
N ARG A 433 -14.42 14.84 9.46
CA ARG A 433 -15.08 13.53 9.62
C ARG A 433 -16.62 13.63 9.58
N ILE A 434 -17.20 14.71 10.13
CA ILE A 434 -18.65 14.98 9.99
C ILE A 434 -19.01 15.15 8.52
N PHE A 435 -18.23 15.91 7.76
CA PHE A 435 -18.49 16.15 6.34
C PHE A 435 -18.23 14.94 5.46
N GLU A 436 -17.36 14.03 5.89
CA GLU A 436 -17.05 12.82 5.15
C GLU A 436 -18.13 11.76 5.30
N PHE A 437 -18.61 11.51 6.53
CA PHE A 437 -19.54 10.40 6.78
C PHE A 437 -21.02 10.79 6.84
N LEU A 438 -21.32 12.05 7.13
CA LEU A 438 -22.70 12.51 7.39
C LEU A 438 -23.14 13.61 6.42
N HIS A 439 -22.46 13.71 5.28
CA HIS A 439 -22.80 14.60 4.19
C HIS A 439 -22.52 13.92 2.83
N GLY A 440 -23.48 14.01 1.90
CA GLY A 440 -23.40 13.37 0.59
C GLY A 440 -24.76 12.97 0.04
N SER A 441 -24.79 12.43 -1.17
CA SER A 441 -26.00 11.97 -1.88
C SER A 441 -26.67 10.75 -1.21
N MET A 442 -25.91 9.98 -0.45
CA MET A 442 -26.36 8.75 0.22
C MET A 442 -27.02 8.98 1.59
N VAL A 443 -26.99 10.21 2.13
CA VAL A 443 -27.52 10.54 3.46
C VAL A 443 -28.93 11.14 3.33
N GLU A 444 -29.95 10.46 3.84
CA GLU A 444 -31.36 10.89 3.71
C GLU A 444 -31.65 12.27 4.33
N SER A 445 -30.97 12.63 5.44
CA SER A 445 -31.06 13.95 6.05
C SER A 445 -29.67 14.59 6.21
N PRO A 446 -29.21 15.40 5.24
CA PRO A 446 -27.88 15.97 5.30
C PRO A 446 -27.78 16.97 6.47
N ILE A 447 -26.71 16.85 7.24
CA ILE A 447 -26.39 17.78 8.34
C ILE A 447 -26.09 19.18 7.80
N ILE A 448 -25.54 19.24 6.60
CA ILE A 448 -25.19 20.48 5.93
C ILE A 448 -26.40 20.97 5.15
N THR A 449 -26.94 22.10 5.59
CA THR A 449 -28.11 22.75 5.01
C THR A 449 -27.70 24.08 4.39
N GLN A 450 -28.53 24.61 3.49
CA GLN A 450 -28.30 25.95 2.93
C GLN A 450 -28.22 27.03 4.04
N ALA A 451 -28.85 26.81 5.19
CA ALA A 451 -28.85 27.74 6.31
C ALA A 451 -27.53 27.78 7.10
N ASN A 452 -26.82 26.66 7.22
CA ASN A 452 -25.55 26.59 7.97
C ASN A 452 -24.31 26.60 7.06
N CYS A 453 -24.44 26.27 5.77
CA CYS A 453 -23.35 26.20 4.81
C CYS A 453 -22.49 27.48 4.78
N GLN A 454 -23.11 28.66 4.71
CA GLN A 454 -22.39 29.94 4.73
C GLN A 454 -21.53 30.10 5.99
N GLN A 455 -22.08 29.74 7.16
CA GLN A 455 -21.37 29.85 8.43
C GLN A 455 -20.19 28.89 8.49
N ILE A 456 -20.38 27.65 8.03
CA ILE A 456 -19.33 26.62 7.98
C ILE A 456 -18.18 27.12 7.11
N ILE A 457 -18.46 27.53 5.87
CA ILE A 457 -17.42 28.03 4.95
C ILE A 457 -16.69 29.22 5.56
N THR A 458 -17.42 30.19 6.11
CA THR A 458 -16.81 31.37 6.75
C THR A 458 -15.85 30.98 7.88
N VAL A 459 -16.22 30.00 8.69
CA VAL A 459 -15.40 29.49 9.80
C VAL A 459 -14.17 28.74 9.28
N LEU A 460 -14.31 27.87 8.29
CA LEU A 460 -13.19 27.12 7.70
C LEU A 460 -12.17 28.07 7.06
N LEU A 461 -12.64 29.01 6.22
CA LEU A 461 -11.77 29.99 5.56
C LEU A 461 -11.08 30.95 6.55
N HIS A 462 -11.72 31.23 7.68
CA HIS A 462 -11.07 31.97 8.76
C HIS A 462 -9.96 31.15 9.43
N SER A 463 -10.22 29.87 9.69
CA SER A 463 -9.33 28.96 10.41
C SER A 463 -8.10 28.56 9.58
N MET A 464 -8.18 28.62 8.26
CA MET A 464 -7.03 28.50 7.35
C MET A 464 -5.93 29.57 7.56
N LYS A 465 -6.20 30.61 8.34
CA LYS A 465 -5.24 31.66 8.71
C LYS A 465 -4.57 31.42 10.06
N ASP A 466 -4.94 30.35 10.76
CA ASP A 466 -4.41 29.97 12.06
C ASP A 466 -3.07 29.19 11.91
N ALA A 467 -2.55 28.61 12.99
CA ALA A 467 -1.34 27.79 12.99
C ALA A 467 -1.37 26.69 11.90
N PRO A 468 -0.21 26.26 11.36
CA PRO A 468 -0.15 25.34 10.23
C PRO A 468 -0.94 24.04 10.41
N ASN A 469 -0.87 23.41 11.58
CA ASN A 469 -1.62 22.20 11.91
C ASN A 469 -3.15 22.41 11.86
N VAL A 470 -3.64 23.51 12.43
CA VAL A 470 -5.07 23.86 12.39
C VAL A 470 -5.51 24.20 10.96
N ALA A 471 -4.68 24.93 10.22
CA ALA A 471 -4.98 25.33 8.85
C ALA A 471 -5.01 24.13 7.90
N GLU A 472 -4.15 23.14 8.11
CA GLU A 472 -4.12 21.89 7.34
C GLU A 472 -5.42 21.11 7.54
N LYS A 473 -5.86 20.89 8.79
CA LYS A 473 -7.16 20.26 9.07
C LYS A 473 -8.35 21.07 8.57
N ALA A 474 -8.27 22.41 8.59
CA ALA A 474 -9.32 23.25 8.02
C ALA A 474 -9.41 23.09 6.49
N CYS A 475 -8.28 22.89 5.80
CA CYS A 475 -8.26 22.54 4.38
C CYS A 475 -8.89 21.16 4.17
N GLY A 476 -8.46 20.13 4.91
CA GLY A 476 -9.06 18.78 4.84
C GLY A 476 -10.56 18.76 5.13
N ALA A 477 -11.04 19.56 6.07
CA ALA A 477 -12.47 19.69 6.32
C ALA A 477 -13.20 20.34 5.13
N LEU A 478 -12.63 21.37 4.50
CA LEU A 478 -13.20 21.95 3.29
C LEU A 478 -13.18 20.95 2.12
N TYR A 479 -12.16 20.10 2.01
CA TYR A 479 -12.08 19.04 1.01
C TYR A 479 -13.31 18.13 1.09
N PHE A 480 -13.59 17.55 2.25
CA PHE A 480 -14.75 16.65 2.43
C PHE A 480 -16.09 17.39 2.27
N LEU A 481 -16.15 18.66 2.68
CA LEU A 481 -17.32 19.49 2.44
C LEU A 481 -17.60 19.69 0.94
N ALA A 482 -16.55 19.89 0.12
CA ALA A 482 -16.70 20.02 -1.33
C ALA A 482 -17.11 18.69 -1.97
N GLN A 483 -16.46 17.60 -1.56
CA GLN A 483 -16.72 16.24 -2.06
C GLN A 483 -18.18 15.81 -1.85
N GLY A 484 -18.77 16.10 -0.68
CA GLY A 484 -20.18 15.79 -0.42
C GLY A 484 -21.19 16.51 -1.32
N TYR A 485 -20.74 17.48 -2.13
CA TYR A 485 -21.55 18.15 -3.15
C TYR A 485 -21.28 17.68 -4.59
N GLU A 486 -20.41 16.69 -4.84
CA GLU A 486 -20.04 16.24 -6.19
C GLU A 486 -21.26 15.81 -7.02
N ASP A 487 -22.17 15.04 -6.43
CA ASP A 487 -23.41 14.55 -7.08
C ASP A 487 -24.60 15.50 -7.02
N VAL A 488 -24.44 16.66 -6.36
CA VAL A 488 -25.57 17.57 -6.13
C VAL A 488 -25.84 18.39 -7.39
N GLY A 489 -27.04 18.25 -7.95
CA GLY A 489 -27.48 18.98 -9.14
C GLY A 489 -27.38 20.51 -9.00
N SER A 490 -27.29 21.22 -10.12
CA SER A 490 -27.17 22.68 -10.13
C SER A 490 -28.45 23.37 -9.62
N PRO A 491 -28.36 24.40 -8.75
CA PRO A 491 -27.13 25.01 -8.22
C PRO A 491 -26.63 24.32 -6.94
N SER A 492 -25.32 24.03 -6.90
CA SER A 492 -24.67 23.52 -5.69
C SER A 492 -24.57 24.63 -4.63
N PRO A 493 -24.83 24.35 -3.33
CA PRO A 493 -24.71 25.32 -2.23
C PRO A 493 -23.33 25.98 -2.08
N ILE A 494 -22.26 25.35 -2.56
CA ILE A 494 -20.90 25.90 -2.51
C ILE A 494 -20.62 26.91 -3.63
N THR A 495 -21.41 26.89 -4.71
CA THR A 495 -21.23 27.74 -5.90
C THR A 495 -21.08 29.24 -5.58
N PRO A 496 -21.90 29.85 -4.69
CA PRO A 496 -21.77 31.27 -4.36
C PRO A 496 -20.45 31.64 -3.67
N PHE A 497 -19.77 30.65 -3.05
CA PHE A 497 -18.55 30.84 -2.28
C PHE A 497 -17.29 30.39 -3.04
N PHE A 498 -17.45 29.81 -4.23
CA PHE A 498 -16.37 29.22 -5.01
C PHE A 498 -15.16 30.16 -5.17
N GLN A 499 -15.42 31.43 -5.54
CA GLN A 499 -14.35 32.42 -5.71
C GLN A 499 -13.59 32.69 -4.41
N GLU A 500 -14.31 32.82 -3.29
CA GLU A 500 -13.72 33.12 -1.98
C GLU A 500 -12.89 31.94 -1.46
N ILE A 501 -13.39 30.73 -1.67
CA ILE A 501 -12.71 29.48 -1.34
C ILE A 501 -11.38 29.38 -2.09
N VAL A 502 -11.42 29.51 -3.42
CA VAL A 502 -10.22 29.37 -4.24
C VAL A 502 -9.19 30.44 -3.90
N GLN A 503 -9.61 31.69 -3.71
CA GLN A 503 -8.70 32.76 -3.28
C GLN A 503 -8.06 32.46 -1.92
N SER A 504 -8.82 31.93 -0.97
CA SER A 504 -8.31 31.59 0.36
C SER A 504 -7.30 30.45 0.30
N LEU A 505 -7.57 29.39 -0.48
CA LEU A 505 -6.65 28.28 -0.67
C LEU A 505 -5.33 28.75 -1.32
N LEU A 506 -5.40 29.56 -2.38
CA LEU A 506 -4.20 30.14 -2.99
C LEU A 506 -3.39 30.98 -1.99
N LEU A 507 -4.07 31.78 -1.16
CA LEU A 507 -3.39 32.53 -0.09
C LEU A 507 -2.68 31.62 0.91
N VAL A 508 -3.27 30.46 1.25
CA VAL A 508 -2.65 29.46 2.13
C VAL A 508 -1.37 28.90 1.50
N THR A 509 -1.40 28.57 0.20
CA THR A 509 -0.22 28.01 -0.50
C THR A 509 1.00 28.94 -0.47
N HIS A 510 0.77 30.25 -0.33
CA HIS A 510 1.79 31.30 -0.30
C HIS A 510 2.22 31.75 1.11
N ARG A 511 1.70 31.14 2.18
CA ARG A 511 2.15 31.46 3.54
C ARG A 511 3.64 31.13 3.72
N GLU A 512 4.31 31.88 4.59
CA GLU A 512 5.73 31.65 4.90
C GLU A 512 5.95 30.29 5.58
N ASP A 513 4.99 29.85 6.40
CA ASP A 513 4.94 28.58 7.12
C ASP A 513 4.19 27.47 6.35
N ALA A 514 3.87 27.67 5.06
CA ALA A 514 3.12 26.68 4.27
C ALA A 514 3.87 25.33 4.11
N GLY A 515 5.18 25.30 4.36
CA GLY A 515 5.96 24.06 4.35
C GLY A 515 5.89 23.25 5.64
N GLU A 516 5.22 23.73 6.68
CA GLU A 516 5.03 23.04 7.95
C GLU A 516 3.73 22.21 7.93
N SER A 517 3.71 21.08 8.65
CA SER A 517 2.53 20.20 8.79
C SER A 517 1.87 19.81 7.47
N ARG A 518 2.61 19.78 6.35
CA ARG A 518 2.11 19.52 4.99
C ARG A 518 1.00 20.48 4.51
N LEU A 519 0.93 21.68 5.09
CA LEU A 519 -0.14 22.66 4.82
C LEU A 519 -0.28 22.99 3.33
N ARG A 520 0.84 23.19 2.61
CA ARG A 520 0.81 23.50 1.18
C ARG A 520 0.19 22.37 0.36
N THR A 521 0.54 21.12 0.68
CA THR A 521 0.01 19.93 0.02
C THR A 521 -1.49 19.83 0.24
N ALA A 522 -1.95 19.92 1.49
CA ALA A 522 -3.37 19.90 1.84
C ALA A 522 -4.17 21.02 1.15
N ALA A 523 -3.60 22.23 1.03
CA ALA A 523 -4.24 23.34 0.35
C ALA A 523 -4.41 23.11 -1.17
N TYR A 524 -3.40 22.54 -1.84
CA TYR A 524 -3.50 22.18 -3.25
C TYR A 524 -4.44 20.98 -3.50
N GLU A 525 -4.42 19.98 -2.64
CA GLU A 525 -5.35 18.84 -2.71
C GLU A 525 -6.80 19.31 -2.51
N THR A 526 -7.05 20.19 -1.55
CA THR A 526 -8.36 20.81 -1.34
C THR A 526 -8.78 21.66 -2.54
N LEU A 527 -7.85 22.40 -3.15
CA LEU A 527 -8.13 23.17 -4.37
C LEU A 527 -8.52 22.24 -5.52
N ASN A 528 -7.82 21.12 -5.68
CA ASN A 528 -8.12 20.12 -6.70
C ASN A 528 -9.53 19.57 -6.51
N GLU A 529 -9.90 19.22 -5.28
CA GLU A 529 -11.23 18.69 -5.00
C GLU A 529 -12.34 19.71 -5.23
N VAL A 530 -12.16 20.96 -4.79
CA VAL A 530 -13.09 22.05 -5.09
C VAL A 530 -13.26 22.24 -6.59
N VAL A 531 -12.19 22.08 -7.39
CA VAL A 531 -12.27 22.11 -8.86
C VAL A 531 -13.00 20.88 -9.42
N ARG A 532 -12.77 19.67 -8.89
CA ARG A 532 -13.50 18.46 -9.33
C ARG A 532 -15.01 18.60 -9.10
N CYS A 533 -15.41 19.09 -7.93
CA CYS A 533 -16.81 19.31 -7.56
C CYS A 533 -17.42 20.59 -8.17
N SER A 534 -16.67 21.34 -8.99
CA SER A 534 -17.16 22.57 -9.62
C SER A 534 -18.28 22.29 -10.64
N THR A 535 -19.20 23.23 -10.81
CA THR A 535 -20.34 23.14 -11.74
C THR A 535 -20.12 24.00 -12.99
N ASP A 536 -20.98 23.85 -14.01
CA ASP A 536 -20.96 24.70 -15.21
C ASP A 536 -21.05 26.20 -14.89
N GLU A 537 -21.74 26.58 -13.80
CA GLU A 537 -21.85 27.97 -13.32
C GLU A 537 -20.49 28.53 -12.86
N THR A 538 -19.63 27.66 -12.31
CA THR A 538 -18.30 28.02 -11.83
C THR A 538 -17.20 27.84 -12.88
N ALA A 539 -17.52 27.29 -14.05
CA ALA A 539 -16.52 26.95 -15.06
C ALA A 539 -15.68 28.15 -15.53
N GLN A 540 -16.26 29.35 -15.64
CA GLN A 540 -15.49 30.55 -15.97
C GLN A 540 -14.46 30.91 -14.91
N MET A 541 -14.76 30.65 -13.64
CA MET A 541 -13.81 30.87 -12.54
C MET A 541 -12.68 29.84 -12.61
N VAL A 542 -12.99 28.57 -12.91
CA VAL A 542 -11.97 27.52 -13.12
C VAL A 542 -11.04 27.88 -14.30
N VAL A 543 -11.57 28.39 -15.41
CA VAL A 543 -10.75 28.87 -16.55
C VAL A 543 -9.80 30.00 -16.14
N GLN A 544 -10.19 30.87 -15.20
CA GLN A 544 -9.33 31.94 -14.69
C GLN A 544 -8.19 31.43 -13.80
N LEU A 545 -8.27 30.21 -13.27
CA LEU A 545 -7.20 29.60 -12.48
C LEU A 545 -6.05 29.09 -13.33
N VAL A 546 -6.32 28.68 -14.58
CA VAL A 546 -5.30 28.20 -15.52
C VAL A 546 -4.08 29.15 -15.60
N PRO A 547 -4.23 30.45 -15.93
CA PRO A 547 -3.09 31.36 -16.00
C PRO A 547 -2.41 31.62 -14.64
N VAL A 548 -3.13 31.49 -13.52
CA VAL A 548 -2.57 31.68 -12.17
C VAL A 548 -1.58 30.54 -11.87
N ILE A 549 -2.05 29.29 -11.96
CA ILE A 549 -1.22 28.10 -11.69
C ILE A 549 -0.07 28.00 -12.69
N MET A 550 -0.31 28.33 -13.97
CA MET A 550 0.77 28.40 -14.97
C MET A 550 1.85 29.42 -14.63
N SER A 551 1.46 30.60 -14.11
CA SER A 551 2.40 31.65 -13.71
C SER A 551 3.27 31.18 -12.54
N GLU A 552 2.68 30.48 -11.57
CA GLU A 552 3.41 29.91 -10.44
C GLU A 552 4.39 28.83 -10.90
N LEU A 553 3.95 27.90 -11.75
CA LEU A 553 4.82 26.86 -12.31
C LEU A 553 5.98 27.49 -13.08
N HIS A 554 5.70 28.51 -13.90
CA HIS A 554 6.74 29.26 -14.61
C HIS A 554 7.75 29.90 -13.65
N GLN A 555 7.31 30.53 -12.56
CA GLN A 555 8.19 31.14 -11.57
C GLN A 555 9.10 30.12 -10.90
N THR A 556 8.60 28.91 -10.61
CA THR A 556 9.46 27.84 -10.08
C THR A 556 10.58 27.50 -11.06
N LEU A 557 10.31 27.47 -12.37
CA LEU A 557 11.29 27.10 -13.40
C LEU A 557 12.37 28.18 -13.66
N GLU A 558 12.12 29.44 -13.31
CA GLU A 558 13.09 30.53 -13.46
C GLU A 558 14.06 30.66 -12.27
N THR A 559 13.77 29.98 -11.16
CA THR A 559 14.58 30.09 -9.94
C THR A 559 15.88 29.28 -10.07
N GLN A 560 17.03 29.96 -10.06
CA GLN A 560 18.36 29.35 -10.25
C GLN A 560 19.21 29.37 -8.97
N LYS A 561 20.11 28.38 -8.83
CA LYS A 561 21.09 28.24 -7.72
C LYS A 561 20.50 27.94 -6.34
N LEU A 562 19.71 26.86 -6.27
CA LEU A 562 19.20 26.33 -5.01
C LEU A 562 20.19 25.37 -4.35
N SER A 563 20.15 25.31 -3.02
CA SER A 563 20.72 24.22 -2.24
C SER A 563 20.02 22.89 -2.56
N SER A 564 20.51 21.76 -2.01
CA SER A 564 19.87 20.45 -2.24
C SER A 564 18.44 20.45 -1.70
N ASP A 565 18.27 20.90 -0.46
CA ASP A 565 17.00 20.91 0.26
C ASP A 565 15.99 21.87 -0.39
N GLU A 566 16.45 23.04 -0.86
CA GLU A 566 15.59 23.98 -1.60
C GLU A 566 15.16 23.43 -2.96
N ARG A 567 16.00 22.62 -3.61
CA ARG A 567 15.63 21.97 -4.87
C ARG A 567 14.57 20.91 -4.66
N GLU A 568 14.66 20.14 -3.58
CA GLU A 568 13.65 19.14 -3.22
C GLU A 568 12.29 19.80 -2.97
N LYS A 569 12.25 20.87 -2.16
CA LYS A 569 11.03 21.68 -1.94
C LYS A 569 10.47 22.29 -3.23
N GLN A 570 11.35 22.73 -4.13
CA GLN A 570 10.93 23.23 -5.45
C GLN A 570 10.34 22.12 -6.31
N SER A 571 10.94 20.92 -6.29
CA SER A 571 10.43 19.76 -7.01
C SER A 571 9.06 19.34 -6.47
N GLU A 572 8.88 19.26 -5.16
CA GLU A 572 7.58 19.00 -4.54
C GLU A 572 6.51 20.01 -5.00
N LEU A 573 6.82 21.31 -4.96
CA LEU A 573 5.92 22.36 -5.44
C LEU A 573 5.58 22.21 -6.94
N GLN A 574 6.56 21.85 -7.77
CA GLN A 574 6.33 21.59 -9.19
C GLN A 574 5.40 20.41 -9.42
N GLY A 575 5.52 19.34 -8.62
CA GLY A 575 4.58 18.21 -8.61
C GLY A 575 3.16 18.68 -8.30
N LEU A 576 2.96 19.39 -7.18
CA LEU A 576 1.65 19.92 -6.78
C LEU A 576 1.01 20.82 -7.86
N LEU A 577 1.79 21.69 -8.49
CA LEU A 577 1.32 22.58 -9.56
C LEU A 577 0.96 21.80 -10.84
N CYS A 578 1.72 20.75 -11.18
CA CYS A 578 1.40 19.87 -12.31
C CYS A 578 0.11 19.09 -12.05
N GLY A 579 -0.05 18.48 -10.87
CA GLY A 579 -1.28 17.81 -10.45
C GLY A 579 -2.48 18.76 -10.43
N CYS A 580 -2.30 20.01 -10.00
CA CYS A 580 -3.37 21.02 -10.03
C CYS A 580 -3.78 21.36 -11.48
N LEU A 581 -2.82 21.56 -12.38
CA LEU A 581 -3.12 21.75 -13.81
C LEU A 581 -3.80 20.52 -14.41
N GLN A 582 -3.38 19.31 -14.06
CA GLN A 582 -4.02 18.08 -14.51
C GLN A 582 -5.52 18.08 -14.16
N VAL A 583 -5.87 18.34 -12.91
CA VAL A 583 -7.27 18.35 -12.44
C VAL A 583 -8.08 19.44 -13.14
N ILE A 584 -7.53 20.64 -13.30
CA ILE A 584 -8.18 21.73 -14.03
C ILE A 584 -8.42 21.34 -15.50
N ILE A 585 -7.43 20.71 -16.16
CA ILE A 585 -7.53 20.24 -17.54
C ILE A 585 -8.60 19.15 -17.68
N GLN A 586 -8.63 18.17 -16.78
CA GLN A 586 -9.64 17.11 -16.79
C GLN A 586 -11.05 17.69 -16.63
N LYS A 587 -11.25 18.58 -15.66
CA LYS A 587 -12.56 19.19 -15.41
C LYS A 587 -13.04 20.05 -16.58
N LEU A 588 -12.18 20.90 -17.12
CA LEU A 588 -12.52 21.76 -18.27
C LEU A 588 -12.57 20.97 -19.59
N GLY A 589 -11.89 19.82 -19.68
CA GLY A 589 -11.90 18.95 -20.85
C GLY A 589 -13.13 18.05 -20.94
N ALA A 590 -13.80 17.76 -19.81
CA ALA A 590 -14.95 16.87 -19.75
C ALA A 590 -16.21 17.38 -20.49
N SER A 591 -16.33 18.69 -20.72
CA SER A 591 -17.46 19.31 -21.42
C SER A 591 -17.01 20.15 -22.60
N GLU A 592 -17.66 19.98 -23.75
CA GLU A 592 -17.37 20.74 -24.97
C GLU A 592 -17.55 22.26 -24.79
N HIS A 593 -18.41 22.69 -23.86
CA HIS A 593 -18.62 24.12 -23.60
C HIS A 593 -17.45 24.78 -22.87
N THR A 594 -16.79 24.05 -21.97
CA THR A 594 -15.69 24.54 -21.13
C THR A 594 -14.32 24.32 -21.79
N LYS A 595 -14.23 23.33 -22.68
CA LYS A 595 -13.04 22.99 -23.46
C LYS A 595 -12.43 24.16 -24.21
N TYR A 596 -13.23 24.96 -24.92
CA TYR A 596 -12.74 26.15 -25.63
C TYR A 596 -12.03 27.16 -24.72
N GLY A 597 -12.43 27.24 -23.45
CA GLY A 597 -11.87 28.18 -22.47
C GLY A 597 -10.41 27.89 -22.13
N PHE A 598 -10.02 26.62 -22.02
CA PHE A 598 -8.64 26.25 -21.68
C PHE A 598 -7.76 25.97 -22.92
N MET A 599 -8.34 25.60 -24.06
CA MET A 599 -7.59 25.29 -25.29
C MET A 599 -6.65 26.43 -25.73
N GLN A 600 -7.00 27.69 -25.47
CA GLN A 600 -6.12 28.84 -25.76
C GLN A 600 -4.79 28.84 -24.99
N TYR A 601 -4.74 28.10 -23.86
CA TYR A 601 -3.56 27.96 -23.02
C TYR A 601 -2.77 26.68 -23.30
N ALA A 602 -3.32 25.73 -24.08
CA ALA A 602 -2.74 24.41 -24.29
C ALA A 602 -1.27 24.44 -24.75
N ASP A 603 -0.92 25.33 -25.70
CA ASP A 603 0.45 25.47 -26.20
C ASP A 603 1.42 25.93 -25.10
N GLN A 604 0.98 26.84 -24.24
CA GLN A 604 1.80 27.37 -23.15
C GLN A 604 1.94 26.33 -22.02
N ILE A 605 0.86 25.63 -21.68
CA ILE A 605 0.85 24.54 -20.70
C ILE A 605 1.85 23.45 -21.14
N MET A 606 1.77 23.00 -22.39
CA MET A 606 2.68 21.99 -22.91
C MET A 606 4.14 22.48 -22.87
N GLY A 607 4.37 23.75 -23.21
CA GLY A 607 5.70 24.36 -23.10
C GLY A 607 6.25 24.36 -21.66
N LEU A 608 5.40 24.54 -20.65
CA LEU A 608 5.79 24.45 -19.24
C LEU A 608 6.10 23.00 -18.84
N PHE A 609 5.22 22.04 -19.15
CA PHE A 609 5.46 20.63 -18.81
C PHE A 609 6.74 20.08 -19.44
N LEU A 610 7.05 20.43 -20.70
CA LEU A 610 8.31 20.03 -21.33
C LEU A 610 9.55 20.59 -20.62
N ARG A 611 9.45 21.80 -20.04
CA ARG A 611 10.52 22.40 -19.24
C ARG A 611 10.67 21.75 -17.87
N VAL A 612 9.57 21.21 -17.30
CA VAL A 612 9.58 20.52 -16.02
C VAL A 612 10.45 19.25 -16.07
N PHE A 613 10.52 18.54 -17.19
CA PHE A 613 11.44 17.40 -17.36
C PHE A 613 12.94 17.75 -17.28
N ALA A 614 13.31 19.04 -17.26
CA ALA A 614 14.68 19.43 -16.94
C ALA A 614 15.03 19.26 -15.46
N CYS A 615 14.01 19.22 -14.59
CA CYS A 615 14.14 18.97 -13.16
C CYS A 615 14.35 17.48 -12.96
N ARG A 616 15.58 17.05 -12.63
CA ARG A 616 15.94 15.62 -12.46
C ARG A 616 15.32 15.01 -11.19
N SER A 617 13.99 14.94 -11.11
CA SER A 617 13.23 14.35 -10.02
C SER A 617 12.17 13.40 -10.57
N ALA A 618 12.15 12.15 -10.11
CA ALA A 618 11.23 11.13 -10.57
C ALA A 618 9.76 11.51 -10.26
N THR A 619 9.48 11.99 -9.05
CA THR A 619 8.14 12.41 -8.61
C THR A 619 7.54 13.50 -9.48
N VAL A 620 8.37 14.48 -9.87
CA VAL A 620 7.92 15.60 -10.72
C VAL A 620 7.70 15.15 -12.15
N HIS A 621 8.52 14.22 -12.64
CA HIS A 621 8.33 13.62 -13.95
C HIS A 621 7.00 12.85 -14.02
N GLU A 622 6.65 12.13 -12.95
CA GLU A 622 5.39 11.40 -12.85
C GLU A 622 4.19 12.34 -13.00
N GLU A 623 4.09 13.36 -12.14
CA GLU A 623 3.01 14.36 -12.16
C GLU A 623 2.93 15.12 -13.49
N ALA A 624 4.07 15.53 -14.04
CA ALA A 624 4.11 16.19 -15.35
C ALA A 624 3.62 15.26 -16.48
N MET A 625 3.93 13.96 -16.39
CA MET A 625 3.52 12.99 -17.40
C MET A 625 2.00 12.75 -17.33
N LEU A 626 1.43 12.56 -16.13
CA LEU A 626 -0.03 12.48 -15.92
C LEU A 626 -0.76 13.73 -16.43
N ALA A 627 -0.23 14.91 -16.14
CA ALA A 627 -0.79 16.17 -16.61
C ALA A 627 -0.76 16.31 -18.15
N ILE A 628 0.28 15.79 -18.80
CA ILE A 628 0.35 15.71 -20.26
C ILE A 628 -0.66 14.69 -20.81
N GLY A 629 -0.86 13.55 -20.16
CA GLY A 629 -1.91 12.57 -20.53
C GLY A 629 -3.30 13.20 -20.52
N ALA A 630 -3.64 13.91 -19.43
CA ALA A 630 -4.89 14.69 -19.34
C ALA A 630 -5.00 15.76 -20.45
N LEU A 631 -3.90 16.46 -20.75
CA LEU A 631 -3.87 17.44 -21.85
C LEU A 631 -4.07 16.78 -23.21
N ALA A 632 -3.47 15.61 -23.45
CA ALA A 632 -3.64 14.86 -24.68
C ALA A 632 -5.10 14.47 -24.88
N TYR A 633 -5.74 13.88 -23.86
CA TYR A 633 -7.15 13.51 -23.90
C TYR A 633 -8.05 14.73 -24.19
N ALA A 634 -7.82 15.84 -23.49
CA ALA A 634 -8.65 17.02 -23.62
C ALA A 634 -8.45 17.79 -24.94
N VAL A 635 -7.23 17.81 -25.50
CA VAL A 635 -6.93 18.43 -26.81
C VAL A 635 -7.34 17.52 -27.97
N GLY A 636 -7.26 16.19 -27.80
CA GLY A 636 -7.60 15.21 -28.81
C GLY A 636 -6.65 15.25 -30.02
N PRO A 637 -7.16 15.14 -31.26
CA PRO A 637 -6.32 14.96 -32.45
C PRO A 637 -5.36 16.12 -32.78
N ASP A 638 -5.55 17.29 -32.17
CA ASP A 638 -4.68 18.45 -32.32
C ASP A 638 -3.40 18.36 -31.45
N PHE A 639 -3.35 17.41 -30.51
CA PHE A 639 -2.17 17.13 -29.70
C PHE A 639 -0.99 16.63 -30.56
N ALA A 640 -1.26 16.15 -31.78
CA ALA A 640 -0.26 15.66 -32.73
C ALA A 640 0.88 16.67 -32.99
N LYS A 641 0.63 17.97 -32.85
CA LYS A 641 1.65 19.02 -33.04
C LYS A 641 2.76 18.99 -31.97
N TYR A 642 2.49 18.44 -30.79
CA TYR A 642 3.46 18.37 -29.68
C TYR A 642 4.31 17.09 -29.71
N MET A 643 3.81 16.05 -30.36
CA MET A 643 4.45 14.72 -30.40
C MET A 643 5.92 14.74 -30.85
N PRO A 644 6.36 15.51 -31.85
CA PRO A 644 7.77 15.48 -32.28
C PRO A 644 8.78 15.83 -31.18
N GLU A 645 8.42 16.72 -30.27
CA GLU A 645 9.30 17.08 -29.14
C GLU A 645 9.04 16.19 -27.93
N PHE A 646 7.76 15.94 -27.63
CA PHE A 646 7.35 15.16 -26.48
C PHE A 646 7.80 13.69 -26.56
N TYR A 647 7.85 13.11 -27.76
CA TYR A 647 8.26 11.72 -27.97
C TYR A 647 9.62 11.40 -27.35
N LYS A 648 10.56 12.35 -27.32
CA LYS A 648 11.88 12.16 -26.69
C LYS A 648 11.78 11.87 -25.18
N TYR A 649 10.84 12.55 -24.52
CA TYR A 649 10.57 12.37 -23.09
C TYR A 649 9.77 11.10 -22.83
N LEU A 650 8.87 10.75 -23.75
CA LEU A 650 8.16 9.47 -23.74
C LEU A 650 9.15 8.29 -23.83
N GLU A 651 10.11 8.35 -24.77
CA GLU A 651 11.17 7.33 -24.89
C GLU A 651 12.03 7.26 -23.62
N MET A 652 12.36 8.41 -23.02
CA MET A 652 13.13 8.47 -21.77
C MET A 652 12.37 7.83 -20.61
N GLY A 653 11.07 8.11 -20.46
CA GLY A 653 10.23 7.55 -19.40
C GLY A 653 10.04 6.04 -19.54
N LEU A 654 9.77 5.55 -20.75
CA LEU A 654 9.64 4.12 -21.02
C LEU A 654 10.94 3.34 -20.72
N GLN A 655 12.10 3.93 -21.00
CA GLN A 655 13.40 3.29 -20.74
C GLN A 655 13.84 3.33 -19.28
N ASN A 656 13.15 4.08 -18.40
CA ASN A 656 13.57 4.30 -17.03
C ASN A 656 13.10 3.17 -16.09
N PHE A 657 13.72 2.00 -16.21
CA PHE A 657 13.39 0.84 -15.38
C PHE A 657 13.85 0.97 -13.91
N GLU A 658 14.75 1.92 -13.59
CA GLU A 658 15.20 2.17 -12.21
C GLU A 658 14.09 2.83 -11.37
N GLU A 659 13.32 3.76 -11.97
CA GLU A 659 12.18 4.43 -11.34
C GLU A 659 10.88 3.91 -11.97
N TYR A 660 10.43 2.74 -11.49
CA TYR A 660 9.34 2.01 -12.13
C TYR A 660 8.00 2.76 -12.11
N GLN A 661 7.74 3.63 -11.14
CA GLN A 661 6.52 4.45 -11.11
C GLN A 661 6.44 5.35 -12.35
N VAL A 662 7.54 6.05 -12.68
CA VAL A 662 7.62 6.91 -13.86
C VAL A 662 7.43 6.10 -15.14
N CYS A 663 8.04 4.91 -15.22
CA CYS A 663 7.85 4.02 -16.36
C CYS A 663 6.37 3.59 -16.50
N SER A 664 5.75 3.15 -15.41
CA SER A 664 4.34 2.75 -15.35
C SER A 664 3.39 3.86 -15.80
N VAL A 665 3.56 5.07 -15.25
CA VAL A 665 2.78 6.24 -15.65
C VAL A 665 3.01 6.61 -17.11
N THR A 666 4.26 6.55 -17.58
CA THR A 666 4.59 6.83 -18.99
C THR A 666 3.86 5.86 -19.91
N VAL A 667 3.77 4.57 -19.55
CA VAL A 667 2.99 3.56 -20.30
C VAL A 667 1.50 3.91 -20.32
N GLY A 668 0.92 4.33 -19.19
CA GLY A 668 -0.48 4.80 -19.14
C GLY A 668 -0.72 5.99 -20.09
N VAL A 669 0.22 6.94 -20.10
CA VAL A 669 0.16 8.12 -20.99
C VAL A 669 0.31 7.75 -22.47
N VAL A 670 1.02 6.67 -22.82
CA VAL A 670 0.97 6.13 -24.18
C VAL A 670 -0.47 5.73 -24.54
N GLY A 671 -1.19 5.08 -23.63
CA GLY A 671 -2.60 4.73 -23.82
C GLY A 671 -3.47 5.98 -24.05
N ASP A 672 -3.29 7.03 -23.25
CA ASP A 672 -3.99 8.31 -23.42
C ASP A 672 -3.70 8.98 -24.78
N ILE A 673 -2.44 8.96 -25.22
CA ILE A 673 -2.04 9.47 -26.54
C ILE A 673 -2.70 8.65 -27.65
N CYS A 674 -2.76 7.32 -27.52
CA CYS A 674 -3.43 6.45 -28.48
C CYS A 674 -4.92 6.79 -28.60
N ARG A 675 -5.61 6.97 -27.48
CA ARG A 675 -7.03 7.38 -27.46
C ARG A 675 -7.24 8.80 -28.03
N ALA A 676 -6.33 9.72 -27.75
CA ALA A 676 -6.44 11.11 -28.19
C ALA A 676 -6.12 11.33 -29.68
N LEU A 677 -5.10 10.62 -30.19
CA LEU A 677 -4.59 10.81 -31.56
C LEU A 677 -5.19 9.85 -32.58
N GLU A 678 -5.77 8.73 -32.12
CA GLU A 678 -6.27 7.66 -32.98
C GLU A 678 -5.21 7.28 -34.05
N ASP A 679 -5.57 7.28 -35.33
CA ASP A 679 -4.70 6.90 -36.44
C ASP A 679 -3.43 7.78 -36.57
N LYS A 680 -3.45 9.01 -36.04
CA LYS A 680 -2.30 9.94 -36.09
C LYS A 680 -1.12 9.51 -35.22
N VAL A 681 -1.29 8.56 -34.30
CA VAL A 681 -0.19 8.03 -33.47
C VAL A 681 0.75 7.09 -34.25
N MET A 682 0.29 6.61 -35.42
CA MET A 682 0.97 5.61 -36.25
C MET A 682 2.49 5.83 -36.49
N PRO A 683 2.99 7.07 -36.73
CA PRO A 683 4.43 7.30 -36.94
C PRO A 683 5.32 6.95 -35.74
N TYR A 684 4.75 6.88 -34.54
CA TYR A 684 5.48 6.67 -33.29
C TYR A 684 5.35 5.23 -32.77
N CYS A 685 4.34 4.47 -33.25
CA CYS A 685 4.01 3.14 -32.73
C CYS A 685 5.17 2.14 -32.84
N ASP A 686 5.97 2.17 -33.92
CA ASP A 686 7.06 1.20 -34.09
C ASP A 686 8.11 1.34 -32.97
N GLY A 687 8.48 2.58 -32.62
CA GLY A 687 9.42 2.84 -31.54
C GLY A 687 8.80 2.53 -30.16
N ILE A 688 7.54 2.91 -29.94
CA ILE A 688 6.81 2.59 -28.70
C ILE A 688 6.74 1.07 -28.49
N MET A 689 6.24 0.32 -29.47
CA MET A 689 6.13 -1.14 -29.39
C MET A 689 7.48 -1.82 -29.16
N THR A 690 8.54 -1.30 -29.78
CA THR A 690 9.90 -1.80 -29.56
C THR A 690 10.34 -1.64 -28.10
N LEU A 691 10.05 -0.50 -27.48
CA LEU A 691 10.38 -0.25 -26.08
C LEU A 691 9.54 -1.12 -25.14
N LEU A 692 8.22 -1.14 -25.32
CA LEU A 692 7.31 -1.97 -24.51
C LEU A 692 7.67 -3.46 -24.54
N LEU A 693 7.98 -4.00 -25.72
CA LEU A 693 8.41 -5.39 -25.87
C LEU A 693 9.78 -5.65 -25.22
N LYS A 694 10.70 -4.69 -25.30
CA LYS A 694 12.01 -4.77 -24.63
C LYS A 694 11.85 -4.78 -23.11
N ASP A 695 10.95 -3.96 -22.58
CA ASP A 695 10.68 -3.87 -21.15
C ASP A 695 10.09 -5.18 -20.64
N LEU A 696 9.09 -5.75 -21.33
CA LEU A 696 8.53 -7.07 -20.99
C LEU A 696 9.56 -8.21 -21.09
N SER A 697 10.58 -8.06 -21.94
CA SER A 697 11.68 -9.02 -22.08
C SER A 697 12.78 -8.85 -21.02
N SER A 698 12.74 -7.76 -20.24
CA SER A 698 13.73 -7.45 -19.22
C SER A 698 13.41 -8.15 -17.92
N ASN A 699 14.38 -8.89 -17.38
CA ASN A 699 14.26 -9.47 -16.05
C ASN A 699 14.42 -8.43 -14.93
N GLN A 700 14.83 -7.20 -15.26
CA GLN A 700 15.00 -6.10 -14.30
C GLN A 700 13.73 -5.25 -14.15
N LEU A 701 12.71 -5.45 -14.99
CA LEU A 701 11.48 -4.66 -14.93
C LEU A 701 10.68 -5.02 -13.67
N HIS A 702 10.28 -4.00 -12.92
CA HIS A 702 9.38 -4.18 -11.78
C HIS A 702 8.04 -4.79 -12.22
N ARG A 703 7.50 -5.72 -11.43
CA ARG A 703 6.29 -6.48 -11.77
C ARG A 703 5.10 -5.58 -12.13
N SER A 704 4.92 -4.49 -11.39
CA SER A 704 3.80 -3.55 -11.52
C SER A 704 3.76 -2.79 -12.86
N VAL A 705 4.82 -2.81 -13.66
CA VAL A 705 4.83 -2.16 -14.98
C VAL A 705 4.23 -3.08 -16.06
N LYS A 706 4.23 -4.39 -15.85
CA LYS A 706 3.72 -5.35 -16.86
C LYS A 706 2.22 -5.18 -17.15
N PRO A 707 1.32 -5.04 -16.15
CA PRO A 707 -0.10 -4.89 -16.42
C PRO A 707 -0.43 -3.65 -17.28
N PRO A 708 0.09 -2.44 -16.98
CA PRO A 708 -0.09 -1.28 -17.85
C PRO A 708 0.43 -1.48 -19.27
N ILE A 709 1.55 -2.20 -19.46
CA ILE A 709 2.07 -2.47 -20.82
C ILE A 709 1.08 -3.31 -21.62
N PHE A 710 0.47 -4.33 -21.00
CA PHE A 710 -0.54 -5.14 -21.68
C PHE A 710 -1.78 -4.32 -22.02
N SER A 711 -2.32 -3.54 -21.08
CA SER A 711 -3.43 -2.61 -21.35
C SER A 711 -3.12 -1.68 -22.53
N CYS A 712 -1.91 -1.12 -22.55
CA CYS A 712 -1.41 -0.25 -23.61
C CYS A 712 -1.35 -0.95 -25.00
N PHE A 713 -1.07 -2.26 -25.07
CA PHE A 713 -1.21 -2.99 -26.35
C PHE A 713 -2.64 -2.96 -26.88
N GLY A 714 -3.64 -3.04 -26.00
CA GLY A 714 -5.04 -2.88 -26.34
C GLY A 714 -5.34 -1.49 -26.90
N ASP A 715 -4.86 -0.44 -26.23
CA ASP A 715 -5.04 0.95 -26.68
C ASP A 715 -4.39 1.25 -28.03
N ILE A 716 -3.16 0.75 -28.24
CA ILE A 716 -2.48 0.89 -29.53
C ILE A 716 -3.27 0.16 -30.62
N ALA A 717 -3.76 -1.05 -30.34
CA ALA A 717 -4.55 -1.81 -31.30
C ALA A 717 -5.88 -1.14 -31.64
N LEU A 718 -6.56 -0.52 -30.67
CA LEU A 718 -7.75 0.30 -30.89
C LEU A 718 -7.45 1.50 -31.78
N ALA A 719 -6.33 2.19 -31.53
CA ALA A 719 -5.97 3.42 -32.25
C ALA A 719 -5.58 3.18 -33.72
N ILE A 720 -4.81 2.12 -34.02
CA ILE A 720 -4.29 1.87 -35.37
C ILE A 720 -5.01 0.75 -36.13
N GLY A 721 -5.93 0.04 -35.46
CA GLY A 721 -6.73 -1.04 -36.01
C GLY A 721 -5.89 -2.11 -36.71
N VAL A 722 -6.16 -2.31 -38.00
CA VAL A 722 -5.55 -3.38 -38.83
C VAL A 722 -4.03 -3.26 -38.99
N GLU A 723 -3.47 -2.07 -38.78
CA GLU A 723 -2.01 -1.86 -38.84
C GLU A 723 -1.29 -2.49 -37.65
N PHE A 724 -2.02 -2.90 -36.61
CA PHE A 724 -1.48 -3.66 -35.48
C PHE A 724 -1.09 -5.10 -35.88
N GLU A 725 -1.47 -5.57 -37.07
CA GLU A 725 -1.12 -6.92 -37.57
C GLU A 725 0.38 -7.20 -37.45
N LYS A 726 1.23 -6.22 -37.76
CA LYS A 726 2.69 -6.38 -37.73
C LYS A 726 3.23 -6.66 -36.31
N TYR A 727 2.47 -6.31 -35.27
CA TYR A 727 2.85 -6.53 -33.88
C TYR A 727 2.25 -7.80 -33.28
N LEU A 728 1.19 -8.38 -33.89
CA LEU A 728 0.52 -9.57 -33.36
C LEU A 728 1.49 -10.73 -33.08
N MET A 729 2.47 -10.94 -33.97
CA MET A 729 3.45 -12.03 -33.81
C MET A 729 4.39 -11.87 -32.60
N TYR A 730 4.51 -10.65 -32.05
CA TYR A 730 5.32 -10.35 -30.86
C TYR A 730 4.46 -10.18 -29.61
N ALA A 731 3.32 -9.49 -29.73
CA ALA A 731 2.44 -9.21 -28.60
C ALA A 731 1.71 -10.48 -28.10
N MET A 732 1.25 -11.35 -29.00
CA MET A 732 0.45 -12.53 -28.62
C MET A 732 1.21 -13.55 -27.77
N PRO A 733 2.46 -13.93 -28.10
CA PRO A 733 3.23 -14.82 -27.22
C PRO A 733 3.44 -14.25 -25.81
N MET A 734 3.61 -12.93 -25.68
CA MET A 734 3.79 -12.28 -24.38
C MET A 734 2.50 -12.30 -23.56
N LEU A 735 1.35 -11.99 -24.18
CA LEU A 735 0.03 -12.08 -23.54
C LEU A 735 -0.29 -13.50 -23.08
N GLN A 736 -0.01 -14.50 -23.92
CA GLN A 736 -0.22 -15.92 -23.58
C GLN A 736 0.66 -16.35 -22.41
N SER A 737 1.95 -16.00 -22.44
CA SER A 737 2.87 -16.33 -21.35
C SER A 737 2.47 -15.65 -20.03
N ALA A 738 1.98 -14.41 -20.08
CA ALA A 738 1.51 -13.70 -18.90
C ALA A 738 0.21 -14.29 -18.34
N ALA A 739 -0.72 -14.69 -19.22
CA ALA A 739 -1.96 -15.36 -18.84
C ALA A 739 -1.68 -16.68 -18.11
N GLU A 740 -0.78 -17.51 -18.65
CA GLU A 740 -0.36 -18.75 -17.99
C GLU A 740 0.27 -18.49 -16.61
N LEU A 741 1.11 -17.46 -16.49
CA LEU A 741 1.75 -17.12 -15.22
C LEU A 741 0.75 -16.62 -14.16
N SER A 742 -0.27 -15.87 -14.58
CA SER A 742 -1.33 -15.34 -13.69
C SER A 742 -2.27 -16.41 -13.11
N VAL A 743 -2.26 -17.62 -13.68
CA VAL A 743 -3.05 -18.78 -13.21
C VAL A 743 -2.21 -19.66 -12.24
N HIS A 744 -0.88 -19.53 -12.28
CA HIS A 744 0.02 -20.35 -11.46
C HIS A 744 0.54 -19.63 -10.20
N THR A 745 0.14 -18.38 -10.00
CA THR A 745 0.67 -17.50 -8.94
C THR A 745 -0.34 -17.26 -7.81
N SER A 746 -1.54 -17.83 -7.90
CA SER A 746 -2.66 -17.64 -6.97
C SER A 746 -2.41 -18.29 -5.59
N GLY A 747 -2.72 -17.56 -4.51
CA GLY A 747 -2.85 -18.11 -3.15
C GLY A 747 -1.60 -18.13 -2.25
N VAL A 748 -0.64 -17.20 -2.41
CA VAL A 748 0.56 -17.14 -1.54
C VAL A 748 0.48 -16.02 -0.48
N ASP A 749 -0.14 -14.89 -0.81
CA ASP A 749 -0.30 -13.69 0.05
C ASP A 749 -1.27 -12.69 -0.64
N ASP A 750 -1.91 -11.78 0.10
CA ASP A 750 -2.93 -10.84 -0.40
C ASP A 750 -2.35 -9.85 -1.42
N GLU A 751 -1.13 -9.35 -1.21
CA GLU A 751 -0.42 -8.51 -2.19
C GLU A 751 -0.25 -9.20 -3.56
N MET A 752 -0.07 -10.53 -3.55
CA MET A 752 0.09 -11.30 -4.77
C MET A 752 -1.25 -11.53 -5.47
N ILE A 753 -2.34 -11.64 -4.72
CA ILE A 753 -3.70 -11.70 -5.28
C ILE A 753 -4.03 -10.37 -5.97
N GLU A 754 -3.79 -9.23 -5.31
CA GLU A 754 -4.02 -7.90 -5.87
C GLU A 754 -3.20 -7.69 -7.16
N TYR A 755 -1.89 -7.99 -7.12
CA TYR A 755 -1.04 -7.92 -8.30
C TYR A 755 -1.52 -8.85 -9.43
N THR A 756 -1.98 -10.05 -9.08
CA THR A 756 -2.48 -11.02 -10.06
C THR A 756 -3.75 -10.51 -10.72
N ASN A 757 -4.65 -9.87 -9.98
CA ASN A 757 -5.85 -9.25 -10.53
C ASN A 757 -5.53 -8.04 -11.42
N LEU A 758 -4.58 -7.19 -11.04
CA LEU A 758 -4.08 -6.12 -11.92
C LEU A 758 -3.54 -6.69 -13.24
N LEU A 759 -2.72 -7.75 -13.16
CA LEU A 759 -2.16 -8.43 -14.33
C LEU A 759 -3.25 -9.04 -15.22
N ARG A 760 -4.23 -9.72 -14.63
CA ARG A 760 -5.40 -10.27 -15.34
C ARG A 760 -6.15 -9.17 -16.07
N ASN A 761 -6.45 -8.06 -15.39
CA ASN A 761 -7.16 -6.93 -15.99
C ASN A 761 -6.39 -6.36 -17.20
N GLY A 762 -5.08 -6.10 -17.06
CA GLY A 762 -4.27 -5.60 -18.18
C GLY A 762 -4.22 -6.55 -19.38
N ILE A 763 -4.19 -7.87 -19.17
CA ILE A 763 -4.25 -8.88 -20.24
C ILE A 763 -5.63 -8.87 -20.92
N LEU A 764 -6.71 -8.79 -20.13
CA LEU A 764 -8.08 -8.78 -20.63
C LEU A 764 -8.36 -7.51 -21.46
N GLU A 765 -7.93 -6.34 -20.98
CA GLU A 765 -7.99 -5.08 -21.73
C GLU A 765 -7.23 -5.16 -23.06
N ALA A 766 -6.05 -5.80 -23.07
CA ALA A 766 -5.30 -6.04 -24.28
C ALA A 766 -6.09 -6.88 -25.30
N TYR A 767 -6.71 -7.98 -24.85
CA TYR A 767 -7.52 -8.82 -25.72
C TYR A 767 -8.75 -8.07 -26.25
N SER A 768 -9.46 -7.33 -25.39
CA SER A 768 -10.60 -6.50 -25.79
C SER A 768 -10.18 -5.48 -26.86
N GLY A 769 -9.13 -4.70 -26.61
CA GLY A 769 -8.65 -3.69 -27.55
C GLY A 769 -8.21 -4.25 -28.90
N ILE A 770 -7.56 -5.41 -28.91
CA ILE A 770 -7.15 -6.09 -30.15
C ILE A 770 -8.36 -6.64 -30.91
N LEU A 771 -9.33 -7.26 -30.23
CA LEU A 771 -10.56 -7.76 -30.85
C LEU A 771 -11.36 -6.62 -31.48
N GLN A 772 -11.52 -5.51 -30.75
CA GLN A 772 -12.24 -4.34 -31.21
C GLN A 772 -11.51 -3.60 -32.33
N GLY A 773 -10.18 -3.46 -32.27
CA GLY A 773 -9.37 -2.80 -33.32
C GLY A 773 -9.41 -3.54 -34.66
N PHE A 774 -9.58 -4.87 -34.65
CA PHE A 774 -9.74 -5.68 -35.87
C PHE A 774 -11.20 -5.91 -36.25
N LYS A 775 -12.17 -5.38 -35.50
CA LYS A 775 -13.59 -5.61 -35.77
C LYS A 775 -13.98 -5.07 -37.14
N ASN A 776 -14.85 -5.78 -37.84
CA ASN A 776 -15.35 -5.43 -39.19
C ASN A 776 -14.24 -5.28 -40.26
N SER A 777 -13.03 -5.82 -40.02
CA SER A 777 -11.91 -5.78 -40.96
C SER A 777 -11.85 -7.04 -41.83
N PRO A 778 -11.31 -6.98 -43.06
CA PRO A 778 -10.99 -8.19 -43.83
C PRO A 778 -9.95 -9.10 -43.14
N LYS A 779 -9.22 -8.57 -42.14
CA LYS A 779 -8.19 -9.28 -41.38
C LYS A 779 -8.68 -9.86 -40.05
N THR A 780 -9.94 -9.67 -39.67
CA THR A 780 -10.53 -10.29 -38.46
C THR A 780 -10.28 -11.81 -38.37
N PRO A 781 -10.31 -12.60 -39.47
CA PRO A 781 -10.00 -14.04 -39.42
C PRO A 781 -8.59 -14.39 -38.90
N LEU A 782 -7.64 -13.44 -38.89
CA LEU A 782 -6.32 -13.65 -38.29
C LEU A 782 -6.38 -13.87 -36.77
N LEU A 783 -7.45 -13.41 -36.11
CA LEU A 783 -7.64 -13.58 -34.68
C LEU A 783 -8.33 -14.89 -34.30
N ALA A 784 -8.91 -15.61 -35.27
CA ALA A 784 -9.60 -16.88 -35.01
C ALA A 784 -8.73 -17.95 -34.29
N PRO A 785 -7.43 -18.11 -34.60
CA PRO A 785 -6.56 -19.05 -33.88
C PRO A 785 -6.32 -18.70 -32.41
N ILE A 786 -6.56 -17.45 -32.01
CA ILE A 786 -6.31 -16.95 -30.64
C ILE A 786 -7.52 -17.21 -29.73
N ALA A 787 -8.72 -17.31 -30.31
CA ALA A 787 -9.98 -17.47 -29.56
C ALA A 787 -9.98 -18.64 -28.54
N PRO A 788 -9.44 -19.84 -28.85
CA PRO A 788 -9.37 -20.92 -27.87
C PRO A 788 -8.51 -20.58 -26.65
N HIS A 789 -7.42 -19.82 -26.83
CA HIS A 789 -6.55 -19.40 -25.73
C HIS A 789 -7.23 -18.38 -24.81
N ILE A 790 -7.97 -17.42 -25.38
CA ILE A 790 -8.75 -16.45 -24.61
C ILE A 790 -9.81 -17.18 -23.78
N LEU A 791 -10.54 -18.12 -24.38
CA LEU A 791 -11.54 -18.91 -23.65
C LEU A 791 -10.93 -19.78 -22.55
N GLN A 792 -9.78 -20.41 -22.82
CA GLN A 792 -9.07 -21.18 -21.81
C GLN A 792 -8.63 -20.29 -20.63
N PHE A 793 -8.17 -19.07 -20.91
CA PHE A 793 -7.80 -18.13 -19.86
C PHE A 793 -9.01 -17.69 -19.03
N LEU A 794 -10.13 -17.33 -19.67
CA LEU A 794 -11.39 -17.00 -19.00
C LEU A 794 -11.92 -18.18 -18.15
N ASP A 795 -11.80 -19.40 -18.66
CA ASP A 795 -12.18 -20.61 -17.92
C ASP A 795 -11.27 -20.86 -16.71
N SER A 796 -9.98 -20.53 -16.80
CA SER A 796 -9.03 -20.65 -15.68
C SER A 796 -9.33 -19.65 -14.57
N ILE A 797 -9.49 -18.36 -14.90
CA ILE A 797 -9.76 -17.32 -13.89
C ILE A 797 -11.08 -17.56 -13.16
N TYR A 798 -12.12 -18.02 -13.88
CA TYR A 798 -13.42 -18.33 -13.28
C TYR A 798 -13.37 -19.54 -12.33
N ARG A 799 -12.50 -20.52 -12.60
CA ARG A 799 -12.38 -21.73 -11.75
C ARG A 799 -11.69 -21.46 -10.42
N GLU A 800 -10.78 -20.49 -10.38
CA GLU A 800 -10.06 -20.12 -9.16
C GLU A 800 -10.93 -19.33 -8.18
N LYS A 801 -11.92 -18.58 -8.68
CA LYS A 801 -12.82 -17.70 -7.90
C LYS A 801 -12.14 -16.51 -7.18
N ASP A 802 -10.86 -16.27 -7.45
CA ASP A 802 -10.11 -15.13 -6.89
C ASP A 802 -10.15 -13.89 -7.80
N MET A 803 -11.34 -13.50 -8.29
CA MET A 803 -11.51 -12.32 -9.16
C MET A 803 -12.15 -11.18 -8.40
N ASP A 804 -11.58 -9.98 -8.50
CA ASP A 804 -12.26 -8.76 -8.07
C ASP A 804 -13.35 -8.33 -9.09
N ASP A 805 -14.13 -7.31 -8.73
CA ASP A 805 -15.20 -6.79 -9.57
C ASP A 805 -14.69 -6.22 -10.90
N ALA A 806 -13.49 -5.63 -10.91
CA ALA A 806 -12.87 -5.06 -12.10
C ALA A 806 -12.51 -6.15 -13.11
N VAL A 807 -11.81 -7.21 -12.68
CA VAL A 807 -11.47 -8.38 -13.49
C VAL A 807 -12.75 -9.07 -13.97
N THR A 808 -13.75 -9.22 -13.11
CA THR A 808 -15.04 -9.83 -13.46
C THR A 808 -15.72 -9.06 -14.59
N LYS A 809 -15.81 -7.73 -14.48
CA LYS A 809 -16.38 -6.84 -15.50
C LYS A 809 -15.61 -6.90 -16.82
N THR A 810 -14.29 -6.83 -16.77
CA THR A 810 -13.45 -6.85 -17.99
C THR A 810 -13.50 -8.23 -18.65
N ALA A 811 -13.48 -9.32 -17.86
CA ALA A 811 -13.58 -10.69 -18.36
C ALA A 811 -14.90 -10.95 -19.10
N ILE A 812 -16.03 -10.51 -18.53
CA ILE A 812 -17.32 -10.64 -19.21
C ILE A 812 -17.41 -9.78 -20.47
N GLY A 813 -16.78 -8.59 -20.45
CA GLY A 813 -16.59 -7.74 -21.63
C GLY A 813 -15.81 -8.44 -22.74
N VAL A 814 -14.67 -9.05 -22.43
CA VAL A 814 -13.85 -9.81 -23.39
C VAL A 814 -14.63 -10.98 -23.98
N LEU A 815 -15.43 -11.70 -23.19
CA LEU A 815 -16.28 -12.78 -23.70
C LEU A 815 -17.29 -12.27 -24.74
N GLY A 816 -17.89 -11.10 -24.49
CA GLY A 816 -18.78 -10.43 -25.44
C GLY A 816 -18.05 -9.93 -26.69
N ASP A 817 -16.88 -9.30 -26.54
CA ASP A 817 -16.05 -8.82 -27.65
C ASP A 817 -15.60 -9.97 -28.56
N LEU A 818 -15.24 -11.11 -27.97
CA LEU A 818 -14.87 -12.31 -28.71
C LEU A 818 -16.01 -12.80 -29.61
N ALA A 819 -17.23 -12.83 -29.08
CA ALA A 819 -18.42 -13.20 -29.83
C ALA A 819 -18.76 -12.17 -30.92
N ASP A 820 -18.71 -10.88 -30.59
CA ASP A 820 -19.09 -9.79 -31.51
C ASP A 820 -18.08 -9.61 -32.65
N ALA A 821 -16.78 -9.84 -32.39
CA ALA A 821 -15.72 -9.71 -33.40
C ALA A 821 -15.61 -10.94 -34.32
N LEU A 822 -15.65 -12.16 -33.76
CA LEU A 822 -15.40 -13.39 -34.53
C LEU A 822 -16.66 -14.13 -35.00
N GLY A 823 -17.85 -13.72 -34.55
CA GLY A 823 -19.12 -14.30 -34.96
C GLY A 823 -19.20 -15.80 -34.71
N SER A 824 -19.68 -16.56 -35.70
CA SER A 824 -19.93 -18.01 -35.58
C SER A 824 -18.70 -18.85 -35.21
N ASN A 825 -17.49 -18.38 -35.58
CA ASN A 825 -16.24 -19.03 -35.19
C ASN A 825 -16.03 -19.02 -33.66
N ALA A 826 -16.36 -17.92 -32.98
CA ALA A 826 -16.32 -17.86 -31.52
C ALA A 826 -17.59 -18.40 -30.87
N GLY A 827 -18.77 -18.13 -31.47
CA GLY A 827 -20.06 -18.58 -30.94
C GLY A 827 -20.12 -20.09 -30.73
N SER A 828 -19.58 -20.87 -31.66
CA SER A 828 -19.51 -22.34 -31.54
C SER A 828 -18.58 -22.83 -30.41
N LEU A 829 -17.48 -22.11 -30.14
CA LEU A 829 -16.55 -22.41 -29.05
C LEU A 829 -17.14 -22.04 -27.69
N ILE A 830 -17.74 -20.85 -27.57
CA ILE A 830 -18.42 -20.39 -26.36
C ILE A 830 -19.58 -21.33 -26.01
N GLN A 831 -20.33 -21.82 -27.02
CA GLN A 831 -21.41 -22.77 -26.79
C GLN A 831 -20.91 -24.14 -26.27
N GLN A 832 -19.65 -24.50 -26.49
CA GLN A 832 -19.06 -25.74 -26.00
C GLN A 832 -18.44 -25.59 -24.60
N SER A 833 -18.07 -24.38 -24.17
CA SER A 833 -17.61 -24.13 -22.81
C SER A 833 -18.79 -24.11 -21.82
N ALA A 834 -18.72 -24.96 -20.79
CA ALA A 834 -19.68 -24.93 -19.69
C ALA A 834 -19.38 -23.77 -18.73
N SER A 835 -18.11 -23.57 -18.40
CA SER A 835 -17.65 -22.49 -17.51
C SER A 835 -18.01 -21.11 -18.03
N SER A 836 -17.86 -20.84 -19.33
CA SER A 836 -18.26 -19.53 -19.87
C SER A 836 -19.76 -19.25 -19.76
N LYS A 837 -20.61 -20.29 -19.78
CA LYS A 837 -22.06 -20.13 -19.59
C LYS A 837 -22.41 -19.91 -18.12
N ASP A 838 -21.78 -20.66 -17.23
CA ASP A 838 -21.99 -20.52 -15.79
C ASP A 838 -21.52 -19.13 -15.34
N PHE A 839 -20.34 -18.69 -15.79
CA PHE A 839 -19.81 -17.35 -15.55
C PHE A 839 -20.74 -16.23 -16.04
N LEU A 840 -21.26 -16.34 -17.27
CA LEU A 840 -22.23 -15.38 -17.80
C LEU A 840 -23.51 -15.33 -16.95
N ASN A 841 -24.01 -16.48 -16.49
CA ASN A 841 -25.23 -16.51 -15.66
C ASN A 841 -24.98 -15.90 -14.29
N GLU A 842 -23.82 -16.15 -13.69
CA GLU A 842 -23.41 -15.56 -12.42
C GLU A 842 -23.32 -14.03 -12.51
N CYS A 843 -22.68 -13.51 -13.57
CA CYS A 843 -22.60 -12.07 -13.81
C CYS A 843 -24.00 -11.43 -14.04
N LEU A 844 -24.93 -12.15 -14.68
CA LEU A 844 -26.32 -11.68 -14.88
C LEU A 844 -27.12 -11.64 -13.57
N SER A 845 -26.73 -12.44 -12.58
CA SER A 845 -27.29 -12.45 -11.23
C SER A 845 -26.56 -11.55 -10.24
N SER A 846 -25.49 -10.85 -10.65
CA SER A 846 -24.75 -9.94 -9.78
C SER A 846 -25.61 -8.76 -9.31
N ASP A 847 -25.37 -8.33 -8.08
CA ASP A 847 -25.96 -7.12 -7.49
C ASP A 847 -25.26 -5.84 -8.00
N ASP A 848 -24.06 -5.95 -8.59
CA ASP A 848 -23.39 -4.84 -9.27
C ASP A 848 -24.06 -4.55 -10.63
N HIS A 849 -24.59 -3.33 -10.75
CA HIS A 849 -25.26 -2.86 -11.96
C HIS A 849 -24.34 -2.82 -13.20
N LEU A 850 -23.07 -2.45 -13.05
CA LEU A 850 -22.10 -2.36 -14.15
C LEU A 850 -21.69 -3.74 -14.67
N ILE A 851 -21.49 -4.71 -13.77
CA ILE A 851 -21.23 -6.10 -14.15
C ILE A 851 -22.43 -6.66 -14.89
N LYS A 852 -23.63 -6.45 -14.35
CA LYS A 852 -24.88 -6.92 -14.95
C LYS A 852 -25.13 -6.31 -16.34
N GLU A 853 -24.92 -5.00 -16.50
CA GLU A 853 -25.05 -4.32 -17.79
C GLU A 853 -24.07 -4.91 -18.83
N SER A 854 -22.82 -5.12 -18.43
CA SER A 854 -21.78 -5.73 -19.27
C SER A 854 -22.15 -7.18 -19.66
N ALA A 855 -22.71 -7.94 -18.73
CA ALA A 855 -23.17 -9.31 -18.96
C ALA A 855 -24.39 -9.38 -19.88
N GLU A 856 -25.35 -8.44 -19.76
CA GLU A 856 -26.50 -8.33 -20.66
C GLU A 856 -26.05 -8.04 -22.09
N TRP A 857 -25.09 -7.12 -22.27
CA TRP A 857 -24.47 -6.86 -23.56
C TRP A 857 -23.75 -8.08 -24.13
N ALA A 858 -22.93 -8.76 -23.31
CA ALA A 858 -22.21 -9.97 -23.73
C ALA A 858 -23.17 -11.08 -24.17
N LYS A 859 -24.26 -11.30 -23.44
CA LYS A 859 -25.33 -12.24 -23.80
C LYS A 859 -25.94 -11.94 -25.17
N LEU A 860 -26.18 -10.67 -25.49
CA LEU A 860 -26.70 -10.26 -26.79
C LEU A 860 -25.69 -10.51 -27.92
N ALA A 861 -24.40 -10.24 -27.69
CA ALA A 861 -23.33 -10.55 -28.64
C ALA A 861 -23.21 -12.05 -28.91
N ILE A 862 -23.18 -12.87 -27.85
CA ILE A 862 -23.09 -14.34 -27.94
C ILE A 862 -24.31 -14.93 -28.66
N THR A 863 -25.51 -14.46 -28.33
CA THR A 863 -26.74 -14.93 -28.98
C THR A 863 -26.73 -14.64 -30.48
N ARG A 864 -26.26 -13.44 -30.89
CA ARG A 864 -26.08 -13.10 -32.30
C ARG A 864 -25.06 -14.01 -32.96
N ALA A 865 -23.91 -14.24 -32.33
CA ALA A 865 -22.84 -15.08 -32.86
C ALA A 865 -23.25 -16.56 -33.04
N ILE A 866 -24.14 -17.09 -32.20
CA ILE A 866 -24.65 -18.47 -32.31
C ILE A 866 -25.77 -18.59 -33.38
N SER A 867 -26.49 -17.49 -33.64
CA SER A 867 -27.63 -17.47 -34.56
C SER A 867 -27.26 -17.37 -36.05
N VAL A 868 -26.00 -17.05 -36.35
CA VAL A 868 -25.42 -16.89 -37.69
C VAL A 868 -24.63 -18.13 -38.06
#